data_AF-A0A4P5Z4D3-F1
#
_entry.id   AF-A0A4P5Z4D3-F1
#
_cell.length_a   1.000
_cell.length_b   1.000
_cell.length_c   1.000
_cell.angle_alpha   90.00
_cell.angle_beta   90.00
_cell.angle_gamma   90.00
#
_symmetry.space_group_name_H-M   'P 1'
#
loop_
_entity.id
_entity.type
_entity.pdbx_description
1 polymer ?
#
loop_
_entity_poly.entity_id
_entity_poly.type
_entity_poly.pdbx_seq_one_letter_code
_entity_poly.pdbx_strand_id
1 'polypeptide(L)'
;MCLSLALRVPAADPRINSLVLVPMLTIESPTGLMLTIESPTGLINQIQFATNLVQRDWTVVTNLHVLQSPYGFVAPTMPRVAAGFYRVVGLPIAPLATPLAAEGAVAPAFTLPLEQGATVPANAGAALGFSAGKGPQGVGSARAGPVDGRAGEAVPAVRRHIRVTVVCQLWSDEGRTLPAVVAKINQAVTEGTDVIVLPMECVKTDGEPIPGPISRALAAESREHQVYIVGNIREVADGKTYITSFLSDRTGKLVGKYRKSHKLPDETMDLGNELPVFQTEFGKVAMRIGSDRFFPEIDHVYTTQGASLICWAQQPEPVDDEYAQDFPTAGRGYDYAVNIACARYASATPGWITSSFPPFCGMPLGRSYVINREGQRVASTPRTGVGMATATLSKGSLREGRQVYTNAAFAALTAPVVPVPDRPWVKRTIRATALGSLANFDSLLAALDEAGRLGTDIACTFEHIWITGQPPESIASKTAVAKARNSQVAAKARQWNMYVILAGVVDRLERNEAILYGRDGREVGRYSKLVKTHPEMIPGTNAPVFETDFGRVAVRICADEEFVELDRCYALQGVDILFTPTASWAPDAQSRELRDLSRAMDGGFFLVEATSPSTEHRHRSLIADPTGTVVASSEYRKRTIATAVLDLNNDRPLRYTRVYTPYQPTGNLPEYQPNQLPTPANDLRATVLRQRRPELYGVLGGGGSVAR
;
A
#
# COMPACT_ATOMS: atom_id res chain seq x y z
N MET A 1 20.63 52.90 14.99
CA MET A 1 19.43 52.36 15.67
C MET A 1 19.60 50.85 15.76
N CYS A 2 19.70 50.31 16.98
CA CYS A 2 19.79 48.88 17.22
C CYS A 2 18.39 48.27 17.03
N LEU A 3 18.22 47.35 16.07
CA LEU A 3 16.98 46.57 15.94
C LEU A 3 17.25 45.19 16.51
N SER A 4 16.83 44.98 17.76
CA SER A 4 16.86 43.67 18.40
C SER A 4 15.73 42.80 17.84
N LEU A 5 16.04 41.67 17.21
CA LEU A 5 15.04 40.63 16.94
C LEU A 5 14.94 39.73 18.18
N ALA A 6 13.93 39.98 19.01
CA ALA A 6 13.62 39.11 20.14
C ALA A 6 12.89 37.84 19.64
N LEU A 7 13.58 36.71 19.66
CA LEU A 7 12.95 35.40 19.60
C LEU A 7 12.36 35.08 20.97
N ARG A 8 11.03 35.20 21.13
CA ARG A 8 10.34 34.61 22.28
C ARG A 8 10.25 33.11 22.09
N VAL A 9 11.09 32.38 22.81
CA VAL A 9 10.91 30.95 23.08
C VAL A 9 10.10 30.84 24.38
N PRO A 10 8.92 30.17 24.42
CA PRO A 10 8.30 29.80 25.69
C PRO A 10 9.24 28.83 26.42
N ALA A 11 9.50 29.12 27.69
CA ALA A 11 10.58 28.54 28.47
C ALA A 11 10.54 27.00 28.64
N ALA A 12 11.77 26.46 28.69
CA ALA A 12 12.23 25.20 29.29
C ALA A 12 11.86 23.87 28.60
N ASP A 13 12.69 23.47 27.63
CA ASP A 13 12.97 22.05 27.37
C ASP A 13 14.49 21.79 27.49
N PRO A 14 14.95 21.00 28.47
CA PRO A 14 16.37 20.70 28.69
C PRO A 14 17.01 19.76 27.64
N ARG A 15 16.37 19.52 26.49
CA ARG A 15 16.85 18.60 25.43
C ARG A 15 17.63 19.24 24.27
N ILE A 16 17.86 20.56 24.27
CA ILE A 16 18.70 21.21 23.25
C ILE A 16 20.17 21.08 23.66
N ASN A 17 20.79 19.96 23.26
CA ASN A 17 22.24 19.81 23.32
C ASN A 17 22.84 20.17 21.96
N SER A 18 23.46 21.36 21.93
CA SER A 18 24.35 21.94 20.91
C SER A 18 23.74 23.05 20.03
N LEU A 19 24.28 24.24 20.28
CA LEU A 19 24.16 25.46 19.50
C LEU A 19 25.35 25.44 18.51
N VAL A 20 25.10 25.34 17.20
CA VAL A 20 26.18 25.51 16.22
C VAL A 20 26.29 26.99 15.88
N LEU A 21 27.32 27.64 16.44
CA LEU A 21 27.81 28.95 16.03
C LEU A 21 28.43 28.81 14.64
N VAL A 22 27.82 29.42 13.62
CA VAL A 22 28.51 29.66 12.34
C VAL A 22 29.11 31.07 12.42
N PRO A 23 30.44 31.23 12.26
CA PRO A 23 31.09 32.52 12.34
C PRO A 23 30.81 33.35 11.08
N MET A 24 30.61 34.65 11.31
CA MET A 24 30.68 35.75 10.35
C MET A 24 29.47 35.95 9.43
N LEU A 25 28.61 36.84 9.90
CA LEU A 25 27.53 37.51 9.20
C LEU A 25 28.01 38.93 8.86
N THR A 26 27.91 39.36 7.61
CA THR A 26 28.08 40.78 7.25
C THR A 26 26.97 41.22 6.30
N ILE A 27 26.32 42.33 6.66
CA ILE A 27 25.29 43.03 5.91
C ILE A 27 25.84 44.41 5.53
N GLU A 28 25.61 44.85 4.29
CA GLU A 28 25.15 46.20 3.85
C GLU A 28 25.19 46.26 2.30
N SER A 29 24.19 46.71 1.54
CA SER A 29 23.69 48.10 1.36
C SER A 29 22.46 48.11 0.38
N PRO A 30 21.75 49.25 0.12
CA PRO A 30 20.37 49.31 -0.39
C PRO A 30 20.05 48.85 -1.83
N THR A 31 20.96 48.24 -2.59
CA THR A 31 20.77 47.99 -4.03
C THR A 31 20.75 46.52 -4.49
N GLY A 32 20.76 45.54 -3.59
CA GLY A 32 20.59 44.14 -4.00
C GLY A 32 20.95 43.15 -2.92
N LEU A 33 19.94 42.44 -2.41
CA LEU A 33 20.12 41.34 -1.45
C LEU A 33 20.70 40.13 -2.20
N MET A 34 21.94 39.78 -1.87
CA MET A 34 22.49 38.45 -2.13
C MET A 34 23.05 37.92 -0.82
N LEU A 35 22.31 37.00 -0.18
CA LEU A 35 22.92 36.11 0.80
C LEU A 35 23.83 35.16 0.02
N THR A 36 25.00 34.82 0.56
CA THR A 36 25.83 33.73 0.07
C THR A 36 26.15 32.81 1.23
N ILE A 37 25.70 31.56 1.13
CA ILE A 37 26.08 30.50 2.07
C ILE A 37 26.88 29.46 1.29
N GLU A 38 28.16 29.33 1.62
CA GLU A 38 29.01 28.26 1.11
C GLU A 38 28.78 27.00 1.94
N SER A 39 28.43 25.89 1.28
CA SER A 39 28.27 24.57 1.90
C SER A 39 29.32 23.60 1.35
N PRO A 40 29.99 22.81 2.20
CA PRO A 40 30.91 21.77 1.74
C PRO A 40 30.22 20.61 1.00
N THR A 41 28.87 20.58 0.94
CA THR A 41 28.08 19.50 0.31
C THR A 41 27.85 19.67 -1.20
N GLY A 42 28.41 20.72 -1.84
CA GLY A 42 28.54 20.80 -3.31
C GLY A 42 27.27 21.10 -4.14
N LEU A 43 26.10 21.32 -3.51
CA LEU A 43 24.86 21.69 -4.20
C LEU A 43 24.33 23.03 -3.66
N ILE A 44 24.19 24.00 -4.55
CA ILE A 44 23.60 25.31 -4.26
C ILE A 44 22.28 25.40 -5.04
N ASN A 45 21.17 25.62 -4.34
CA ASN A 45 19.86 25.85 -4.98
C ASN A 45 19.62 27.36 -5.08
N GLN A 46 19.12 27.82 -6.23
CA GLN A 46 18.66 29.20 -6.38
C GLN A 46 17.14 29.25 -6.45
N ILE A 47 16.51 30.13 -5.65
CA ILE A 47 15.12 30.51 -5.88
C ILE A 47 15.13 31.66 -6.87
N GLN A 48 14.41 31.50 -7.98
CA GLN A 48 14.30 32.49 -9.02
C GLN A 48 12.84 32.91 -9.22
N PHE A 49 12.63 34.17 -9.60
CA PHE A 49 11.33 34.79 -9.80
C PHE A 49 11.19 35.35 -11.21
N ALA A 50 9.99 35.23 -11.79
CA ALA A 50 9.60 35.92 -13.02
C ALA A 50 8.16 36.41 -12.94
N THR A 51 7.85 37.51 -13.62
CA THR A 51 6.49 38.05 -13.68
C THR A 51 5.63 37.35 -14.75
N ASN A 52 6.25 36.60 -15.68
CA ASN A 52 5.60 35.62 -16.55
C ASN A 52 6.53 34.44 -16.87
N LEU A 53 5.98 33.28 -17.25
CA LEU A 53 6.76 32.06 -17.51
C LEU A 53 7.62 32.08 -18.80
N VAL A 54 7.36 33.00 -19.74
CA VAL A 54 8.11 33.11 -21.01
C VAL A 54 9.31 34.06 -20.93
N GLN A 55 9.49 34.75 -19.80
CA GLN A 55 10.67 35.53 -19.49
C GLN A 55 11.91 34.61 -19.45
N ARG A 56 12.93 34.94 -20.24
CA ARG A 56 14.16 34.14 -20.33
C ARG A 56 15.09 34.37 -19.14
N ASP A 57 15.16 35.60 -18.66
CA ASP A 57 16.07 36.01 -17.58
C ASP A 57 15.32 36.12 -16.25
N TRP A 58 15.31 35.05 -15.46
CA TRP A 58 14.64 35.01 -14.15
C TRP A 58 15.50 35.69 -13.08
N THR A 59 14.89 36.51 -12.23
CA THR A 59 15.59 37.21 -11.15
C THR A 59 15.94 36.26 -10.03
N VAL A 60 17.22 36.15 -9.66
CA VAL A 60 17.68 35.32 -8.54
C VAL A 60 17.35 36.02 -7.23
N VAL A 61 16.66 35.31 -6.33
CA VAL A 61 16.18 35.82 -5.04
C VAL A 61 17.04 35.31 -3.87
N THR A 62 17.62 34.11 -4.00
CA THR A 62 18.53 33.53 -2.99
C THR A 62 19.37 32.39 -3.58
N ASN A 63 20.44 31.98 -2.90
CA ASN A 63 21.31 30.83 -3.22
C ASN A 63 21.36 29.78 -2.08
N LEU A 64 20.28 29.61 -1.31
CA LEU A 64 20.20 28.68 -0.18
C LEU A 64 19.95 27.23 -0.60
N HIS A 65 20.56 26.27 0.11
CA HIS A 65 20.24 24.85 0.00
C HIS A 65 18.88 24.54 0.68
N VAL A 66 17.86 24.24 -0.12
CA VAL A 66 16.52 23.86 0.36
C VAL A 66 16.25 22.41 -0.04
N LEU A 67 16.26 21.49 0.94
CA LEU A 67 15.93 20.08 0.71
C LEU A 67 14.41 19.81 0.88
N GLN A 68 13.75 20.49 1.83
CA GLN A 68 12.29 20.59 1.99
C GLN A 68 11.96 21.86 2.79
N SER A 69 10.84 22.55 2.49
CA SER A 69 10.36 23.67 3.31
C SER A 69 8.83 23.57 3.50
N PRO A 70 8.32 23.62 4.75
CA PRO A 70 6.89 23.77 5.04
C PRO A 70 6.43 25.25 5.07
N TYR A 71 7.28 26.21 4.70
CA TYR A 71 6.98 27.65 4.75
C TYR A 71 6.87 28.29 3.36
N GLY A 72 5.98 29.27 3.22
CA GLY A 72 5.93 30.19 2.08
C GLY A 72 6.94 31.35 2.25
N PHE A 73 7.57 31.78 1.16
CA PHE A 73 8.55 32.85 1.16
C PHE A 73 7.86 34.20 0.92
N VAL A 74 8.14 35.20 1.76
CA VAL A 74 7.68 36.59 1.56
C VAL A 74 8.91 37.48 1.42
N ALA A 75 9.12 38.04 0.23
CA ALA A 75 10.17 39.03 0.00
C ALA A 75 9.71 40.37 0.60
N PRO A 76 10.42 40.98 1.57
CA PRO A 76 9.95 42.19 2.26
C PRO A 76 9.88 43.44 1.35
N THR A 77 10.55 43.43 0.20
CA THR A 77 10.75 44.62 -0.65
C THR A 77 10.15 44.51 -2.05
N MET A 78 9.39 43.45 -2.36
CA MET A 78 8.72 43.35 -3.66
C MET A 78 7.38 44.09 -3.65
N PRO A 79 7.08 44.95 -4.65
CA PRO A 79 5.77 45.55 -4.78
C PRO A 79 4.72 44.45 -4.92
N ARG A 80 3.54 44.62 -4.30
CA ARG A 80 2.40 43.71 -4.44
C ARG A 80 1.94 43.67 -5.89
N VAL A 81 2.54 42.80 -6.71
CA VAL A 81 2.04 42.45 -8.03
C VAL A 81 1.34 41.10 -7.88
N ALA A 82 0.07 41.04 -8.27
CA ALA A 82 -0.87 39.97 -7.92
C ALA A 82 -0.64 38.61 -8.60
N ALA A 83 0.42 38.43 -9.40
CA ALA A 83 0.77 37.15 -9.99
C ALA A 83 2.26 37.13 -10.37
N GLY A 84 2.96 36.04 -10.02
CA GLY A 84 4.34 35.80 -10.42
C GLY A 84 4.73 34.34 -10.17
N PHE A 85 5.76 33.88 -10.87
CA PHE A 85 6.18 32.49 -10.88
C PHE A 85 7.51 32.34 -10.16
N TYR A 86 7.65 31.27 -9.38
CA TYR A 86 8.88 30.92 -8.66
C TYR A 86 9.37 29.56 -9.12
N ARG A 87 10.69 29.39 -9.21
CA ARG A 87 11.32 28.09 -9.45
C ARG A 87 12.57 27.91 -8.58
N VAL A 88 12.90 26.67 -8.29
CA VAL A 88 14.16 26.28 -7.65
C VAL A 88 15.05 25.65 -8.70
N VAL A 89 16.26 26.19 -8.89
CA VAL A 89 17.26 25.64 -9.82
C VAL A 89 18.43 25.12 -9.02
N GLY A 90 18.74 23.82 -9.14
CA GLY A 90 19.96 23.23 -8.60
C GLY A 90 21.13 23.48 -9.54
N LEU A 91 22.20 24.11 -9.05
CA LEU A 91 23.43 24.30 -9.82
C LEU A 91 24.49 23.29 -9.35
N PRO A 92 25.02 22.43 -10.23
CA PRO A 92 26.27 21.74 -9.94
C PRO A 92 27.42 22.75 -9.99
N ILE A 93 28.33 22.69 -9.03
CA ILE A 93 29.58 23.48 -9.07
C ILE A 93 30.47 22.89 -10.17
N ALA A 94 31.05 23.76 -11.02
CA ALA A 94 32.01 23.34 -12.03
C ALA A 94 33.17 22.55 -11.39
N PRO A 95 33.66 21.46 -12.00
CA PRO A 95 34.76 20.70 -11.43
C PRO A 95 36.01 21.59 -11.35
N LEU A 96 36.59 21.69 -10.15
CA LEU A 96 37.93 22.23 -9.97
C LEU A 96 38.89 21.45 -10.89
N ALA A 97 39.71 22.18 -11.64
CA ALA A 97 40.65 21.62 -12.60
C ALA A 97 41.61 20.58 -11.98
N THR A 98 41.96 19.61 -12.82
CA THR A 98 42.82 18.41 -12.74
C THR A 98 44.09 18.42 -11.83
N PRO A 99 44.72 17.24 -11.59
CA PRO A 99 45.16 16.77 -10.29
C PRO A 99 46.64 17.06 -10.01
N LEU A 100 47.00 17.11 -8.72
CA LEU A 100 48.38 16.96 -8.26
C LEU A 100 48.56 15.58 -7.60
N ALA A 101 49.74 15.04 -7.87
CA ALA A 101 50.14 13.64 -7.78
C ALA A 101 50.01 13.00 -6.39
N ALA A 102 49.96 11.67 -6.43
CA ALA A 102 50.08 10.78 -5.29
C ALA A 102 51.38 11.03 -4.50
N GLU A 103 51.26 11.07 -3.17
CA GLU A 103 52.25 10.51 -2.25
C GLU A 103 51.60 10.25 -0.89
N GLY A 104 52.00 9.14 -0.27
CA GLY A 104 51.20 8.42 0.73
C GLY A 104 51.06 9.09 2.10
N ALA A 105 49.92 8.83 2.72
CA ALA A 105 49.76 8.85 4.17
C ALA A 105 48.56 7.99 4.57
N VAL A 106 48.79 7.03 5.46
CA VAL A 106 47.79 6.18 6.11
C VAL A 106 46.93 7.05 7.03
N ALA A 107 45.61 7.01 6.89
CA ALA A 107 44.68 7.65 7.83
C ALA A 107 44.15 6.62 8.86
N PRO A 108 44.11 6.96 10.17
CA PRO A 108 43.87 6.00 11.25
C PRO A 108 42.38 5.74 11.54
N ALA A 109 42.11 4.59 12.14
CA ALA A 109 40.81 4.17 12.63
C ALA A 109 40.31 5.08 13.78
N PHE A 110 39.10 5.62 13.63
CA PHE A 110 38.41 6.32 14.71
C PHE A 110 37.67 5.33 15.61
N THR A 111 37.99 5.36 16.90
CA THR A 111 37.32 4.60 17.97
C THR A 111 36.60 5.62 18.85
N LEU A 112 35.31 5.43 19.14
CA LEU A 112 34.56 6.29 20.07
C LEU A 112 34.79 5.83 21.52
N PRO A 113 35.00 6.74 22.49
CA PRO A 113 35.17 6.37 23.89
C PRO A 113 33.85 6.14 24.61
N LEU A 114 33.83 5.11 25.46
CA LEU A 114 32.84 4.86 26.50
C LEU A 114 33.14 5.77 27.70
N GLU A 115 32.17 6.57 28.13
CA GLU A 115 32.18 7.16 29.47
C GLU A 115 31.04 6.61 30.33
N GLN A 116 31.43 6.27 31.57
CA GLN A 116 30.63 5.69 32.63
C GLN A 116 30.03 6.80 33.51
N GLY A 117 28.81 6.55 34.01
CA GLY A 117 28.38 7.03 35.33
C GLY A 117 27.37 8.17 35.36
N ALA A 118 26.08 7.83 35.36
CA ALA A 118 25.07 8.62 36.07
C ALA A 118 23.93 7.70 36.55
N THR A 119 23.69 7.74 37.86
CA THR A 119 22.66 7.01 38.61
C THR A 119 21.26 7.60 38.35
N VAL A 120 20.25 6.75 38.18
CA VAL A 120 18.83 7.14 38.05
C VAL A 120 18.03 6.50 39.21
N PRO A 121 17.17 7.25 39.92
CA PRO A 121 16.42 6.74 41.07
C PRO A 121 15.22 5.87 40.66
N ALA A 122 14.82 5.01 41.60
CA ALA A 122 13.75 4.03 41.47
C ALA A 122 12.33 4.61 41.67
N ASN A 123 11.37 3.93 41.03
CA ASN A 123 9.92 3.85 41.28
C ASN A 123 8.99 5.00 40.84
N ALA A 124 8.12 4.69 39.86
CA ALA A 124 6.68 4.45 40.11
C ALA A 124 6.04 3.84 38.84
N GLY A 125 5.80 2.53 38.86
CA GLY A 125 5.03 1.83 37.84
C GLY A 125 3.54 1.88 38.16
N ALA A 126 2.71 2.17 37.15
CA ALA A 126 1.31 1.85 37.13
C ALA A 126 1.06 0.90 35.95
N ALA A 127 1.09 -0.40 36.24
CA ALA A 127 0.70 -1.46 35.34
C ALA A 127 -0.83 -1.63 35.38
N LEU A 128 -1.50 -1.62 34.22
CA LEU A 128 -2.85 -2.14 34.08
C LEU A 128 -2.74 -3.62 33.72
N GLY A 129 -3.16 -4.49 34.64
CA GLY A 129 -3.06 -5.94 34.54
C GLY A 129 -4.11 -6.56 33.61
N PHE A 130 -3.67 -7.51 32.80
CA PHE A 130 -4.53 -8.54 32.23
C PHE A 130 -4.50 -9.75 33.19
N SER A 131 -5.64 -10.08 33.79
CA SER A 131 -5.80 -11.31 34.58
C SER A 131 -6.05 -12.50 33.66
N ALA A 132 -5.11 -13.43 33.61
CA ALA A 132 -5.33 -14.77 33.08
C ALA A 132 -6.09 -15.62 34.13
N GLY A 133 -7.26 -16.13 33.74
CA GLY A 133 -8.04 -17.07 34.55
C GLY A 133 -7.32 -18.41 34.72
N LYS A 134 -7.30 -18.93 35.94
CA LYS A 134 -6.74 -20.23 36.33
C LYS A 134 -7.58 -21.39 35.77
N GLY A 135 -6.92 -22.33 35.09
CA GLY A 135 -7.36 -23.72 34.91
C GLY A 135 -6.45 -24.65 35.73
N PRO A 136 -6.93 -25.82 36.19
CA PRO A 136 -6.39 -26.50 37.36
C PRO A 136 -5.15 -27.37 37.05
N GLN A 137 -4.27 -27.50 38.04
CA GLN A 137 -3.11 -28.41 38.05
C GLN A 137 -3.45 -29.76 38.68
N GLY A 138 -2.78 -30.80 38.17
CA GLY A 138 -2.65 -32.16 38.70
C GLY A 138 -2.97 -33.18 37.60
N VAL A 139 -2.18 -34.20 37.25
CA VAL A 139 -1.16 -34.96 38.01
C VAL A 139 -0.28 -35.72 37.00
N GLY A 140 1.00 -35.97 37.32
CA GLY A 140 1.68 -37.23 36.95
C GLY A 140 2.86 -37.12 35.99
N SER A 141 4.08 -37.07 36.54
CA SER A 141 5.32 -37.37 35.82
C SER A 141 5.50 -38.89 35.67
N ALA A 142 5.61 -39.37 34.44
CA ALA A 142 6.08 -40.73 34.14
C ALA A 142 7.39 -40.63 33.36
N ARG A 143 8.43 -41.25 33.92
CA ARG A 143 9.78 -41.37 33.36
C ARG A 143 9.74 -42.11 32.02
N ALA A 144 10.38 -41.54 31.00
CA ALA A 144 10.71 -42.25 29.76
C ALA A 144 11.87 -43.22 30.00
N GLY A 145 11.70 -44.49 29.63
CA GLY A 145 12.77 -45.48 29.52
C GLY A 145 13.62 -45.25 28.26
N PRO A 146 14.82 -45.87 28.17
CA PRO A 146 15.73 -45.66 27.06
C PRO A 146 15.19 -46.37 25.81
N VAL A 147 15.10 -45.66 24.69
CA VAL A 147 14.80 -46.24 23.37
C VAL A 147 16.11 -46.33 22.58
N ASP A 148 16.34 -47.53 22.07
CA ASP A 148 17.52 -47.98 21.35
C ASP A 148 17.95 -47.08 20.17
N GLY A 149 19.27 -47.03 19.99
CA GLY A 149 19.94 -46.31 18.93
C GLY A 149 19.60 -46.86 17.54
N ARG A 150 19.01 -45.99 16.72
CA ARG A 150 19.23 -45.97 15.27
C ARG A 150 19.75 -44.59 14.92
N ALA A 151 20.88 -44.55 14.22
CA ALA A 151 21.48 -43.33 13.70
C ALA A 151 20.44 -42.62 12.80
N GLY A 152 19.77 -41.62 13.35
CA GLY A 152 18.90 -40.72 12.59
C GLY A 152 19.77 -39.83 11.73
N GLU A 153 19.45 -39.78 10.43
CA GLU A 153 19.95 -38.74 9.54
C GLU A 153 19.79 -37.38 10.22
N ALA A 154 20.88 -36.61 10.24
CA ALA A 154 20.88 -35.27 10.81
C ALA A 154 19.86 -34.43 10.05
N VAL A 155 18.73 -34.10 10.68
CA VAL A 155 17.80 -33.10 10.16
C VAL A 155 18.59 -31.80 9.98
N PRO A 156 18.70 -31.25 8.76
CA PRO A 156 19.48 -30.05 8.52
C PRO A 156 19.00 -28.93 9.45
N ALA A 157 19.93 -28.26 10.14
CA ALA A 157 19.61 -27.14 10.98
C ALA A 157 18.92 -26.05 10.15
N VAL A 158 17.64 -25.78 10.45
CA VAL A 158 16.83 -24.77 9.75
C VAL A 158 17.61 -23.45 9.70
N ARG A 159 17.98 -23.00 8.48
CA ARG A 159 18.73 -21.76 8.30
C ARG A 159 17.99 -20.60 8.98
N ARG A 160 18.71 -19.77 9.76
CA ARG A 160 18.11 -18.61 10.46
C ARG A 160 17.59 -17.54 9.50
N HIS A 161 18.10 -17.51 8.27
CA HIS A 161 17.72 -16.59 7.20
C HIS A 161 17.78 -17.32 5.85
N ILE A 162 17.06 -16.82 4.86
CA ILE A 162 17.21 -17.20 3.45
C ILE A 162 17.47 -15.95 2.61
N ARG A 163 18.19 -16.10 1.50
CA ARG A 163 18.39 -15.03 0.52
C ARG A 163 17.52 -15.29 -0.72
N VAL A 164 16.56 -14.39 -0.97
CA VAL A 164 15.66 -14.47 -2.11
C VAL A 164 16.10 -13.48 -3.18
N THR A 165 16.45 -13.98 -4.36
CA THR A 165 16.85 -13.19 -5.51
C THR A 165 15.74 -13.15 -6.55
N VAL A 166 15.33 -11.94 -6.94
CA VAL A 166 14.39 -11.71 -8.03
C VAL A 166 15.14 -11.26 -9.27
N VAL A 167 14.87 -11.90 -10.41
CA VAL A 167 15.56 -11.63 -11.68
C VAL A 167 14.74 -10.67 -12.53
N CYS A 168 15.40 -9.61 -13.01
CA CYS A 168 14.89 -8.70 -14.01
C CYS A 168 15.55 -9.00 -15.36
N GLN A 169 14.85 -9.73 -16.24
CA GLN A 169 15.40 -10.15 -17.54
C GLN A 169 15.17 -9.12 -18.65
N LEU A 170 15.88 -9.24 -19.77
CA LEU A 170 15.62 -8.40 -20.95
C LEU A 170 14.33 -8.86 -21.64
N TRP A 171 13.41 -7.94 -21.93
CA TRP A 171 12.25 -8.24 -22.79
C TRP A 171 12.68 -8.24 -24.26
N SER A 172 13.29 -9.34 -24.69
CA SER A 172 13.63 -9.59 -26.09
C SER A 172 13.62 -11.09 -26.38
N ASP A 173 13.87 -11.48 -27.63
CA ASP A 173 14.00 -12.89 -27.98
C ASP A 173 15.33 -13.47 -27.47
N GLU A 174 16.41 -12.69 -27.54
CA GLU A 174 17.74 -13.06 -27.03
C GLU A 174 17.74 -13.20 -25.51
N GLY A 175 17.05 -12.28 -24.82
CA GLY A 175 16.92 -12.25 -23.36
C GLY A 175 16.10 -13.39 -22.77
N ARG A 176 15.34 -14.11 -23.60
CA ARG A 176 14.46 -15.21 -23.22
C ARG A 176 14.87 -16.54 -23.84
N THR A 177 16.16 -16.70 -24.11
CA THR A 177 16.74 -18.00 -24.46
C THR A 177 17.17 -18.75 -23.19
N LEU A 178 17.14 -20.08 -23.21
CA LEU A 178 17.59 -20.89 -22.06
C LEU A 178 19.03 -20.52 -21.62
N PRO A 179 20.03 -20.36 -22.52
CA PRO A 179 21.36 -19.90 -22.12
C PRO A 179 21.38 -18.53 -21.44
N ALA A 180 20.58 -17.56 -21.91
CA ALA A 180 20.49 -16.24 -21.28
C ALA A 180 19.87 -16.33 -19.87
N VAL A 181 18.88 -17.20 -19.68
CA VAL A 181 18.27 -17.45 -18.37
C VAL A 181 19.26 -18.12 -17.41
N VAL A 182 19.97 -19.16 -17.86
CA VAL A 182 21.01 -19.84 -17.08
C VAL A 182 22.14 -18.88 -16.70
N ALA A 183 22.58 -18.01 -17.59
CA ALA A 183 23.58 -16.98 -17.27
C ALA A 183 23.11 -16.06 -16.12
N LYS A 184 21.82 -15.73 -16.04
CA LYS A 184 21.26 -14.96 -14.93
C LYS A 184 21.17 -15.76 -13.62
N ILE A 185 20.88 -17.06 -13.70
CA ILE A 185 20.94 -17.96 -12.54
C ILE A 185 22.36 -18.00 -11.99
N ASN A 186 23.37 -18.19 -12.84
CA ASN A 186 24.76 -18.28 -12.42
C ASN A 186 25.27 -16.98 -11.78
N GLN A 187 24.81 -15.84 -12.30
CA GLN A 187 25.06 -14.54 -11.67
C GLN A 187 24.42 -14.46 -10.27
N ALA A 188 23.16 -14.90 -10.11
CA ALA A 188 22.49 -14.90 -8.80
C ALA A 188 23.16 -15.85 -7.78
N VAL A 189 23.64 -17.00 -8.25
CA VAL A 189 24.40 -17.96 -7.43
C VAL A 189 25.71 -17.34 -6.93
N THR A 190 26.41 -16.61 -7.79
CA THR A 190 27.66 -15.91 -7.43
C THR A 190 27.44 -14.88 -6.31
N GLU A 191 26.28 -14.23 -6.27
CA GLU A 191 25.91 -13.28 -5.21
C GLU A 191 25.47 -13.96 -3.89
N GLY A 192 25.34 -15.29 -3.88
CA GLY A 192 25.00 -16.13 -2.73
C GLY A 192 23.50 -16.16 -2.43
N THR A 193 22.72 -16.83 -3.27
CA THR A 193 21.26 -16.92 -3.15
C THR A 193 20.78 -18.28 -2.60
N ASP A 194 19.58 -18.31 -2.03
CA ASP A 194 18.87 -19.54 -1.63
C ASP A 194 17.69 -19.84 -2.53
N VAL A 195 17.02 -18.80 -3.03
CA VAL A 195 15.81 -18.90 -3.85
C VAL A 195 15.91 -17.91 -5.00
N ILE A 196 15.78 -18.37 -6.24
CA ILE A 196 15.78 -17.55 -7.44
C ILE A 196 14.36 -17.53 -8.02
N VAL A 197 13.83 -16.34 -8.28
CA VAL A 197 12.52 -16.14 -8.92
C VAL A 197 12.73 -15.57 -10.32
N LEU A 198 12.20 -16.27 -11.33
CA LEU A 198 12.29 -15.91 -12.75
C LEU A 198 10.96 -15.29 -13.24
N PRO A 199 11.01 -14.40 -14.24
CA PRO A 199 9.81 -13.73 -14.78
C PRO A 199 8.93 -14.70 -15.60
N MET A 200 7.74 -14.23 -15.97
CA MET A 200 6.74 -15.03 -16.69
C MET A 200 7.22 -15.36 -18.10
N GLU A 201 7.10 -16.61 -18.53
CA GLU A 201 7.68 -17.12 -19.79
C GLU A 201 9.18 -16.77 -19.92
N CYS A 202 9.95 -17.04 -18.85
CA CYS A 202 11.37 -16.70 -18.74
C CYS A 202 12.19 -17.23 -19.93
N VAL A 203 11.79 -18.38 -20.48
CA VAL A 203 12.27 -18.90 -21.76
C VAL A 203 11.13 -18.86 -22.77
N LYS A 204 11.34 -18.17 -23.89
CA LYS A 204 10.41 -18.12 -25.01
C LYS A 204 10.38 -19.50 -25.68
N THR A 205 9.20 -20.07 -25.78
CA THR A 205 8.97 -21.38 -26.40
C THR A 205 7.54 -21.45 -26.93
N ASP A 206 7.30 -22.30 -27.93
CA ASP A 206 5.94 -22.62 -28.39
C ASP A 206 5.18 -23.47 -27.35
N GLY A 207 5.89 -24.00 -26.36
CA GLY A 207 5.39 -24.72 -25.20
C GLY A 207 5.94 -26.14 -25.11
N GLU A 208 6.10 -26.63 -23.88
CA GLU A 208 6.60 -27.99 -23.60
C GLU A 208 5.85 -28.61 -22.40
N PRO A 209 5.85 -29.94 -22.22
CA PRO A 209 5.33 -30.53 -20.99
C PRO A 209 6.18 -30.11 -19.78
N ILE A 210 5.59 -30.11 -18.59
CA ILE A 210 6.34 -29.97 -17.32
C ILE A 210 6.10 -31.25 -16.49
N PRO A 211 7.14 -32.08 -16.28
CA PRO A 211 8.56 -31.87 -16.62
C PRO A 211 8.88 -32.02 -18.13
N GLY A 212 9.80 -31.18 -18.62
CA GLY A 212 10.23 -31.09 -20.02
C GLY A 212 11.66 -30.53 -20.14
N PRO A 213 12.18 -30.34 -21.36
CA PRO A 213 13.57 -29.90 -21.59
C PRO A 213 14.00 -28.67 -20.78
N ILE A 214 13.24 -27.56 -20.84
CA ILE A 214 13.56 -26.32 -20.13
C ILE A 214 13.45 -26.51 -18.62
N SER A 215 12.33 -27.08 -18.14
CA SER A 215 12.15 -27.29 -16.68
C SER A 215 13.17 -28.26 -16.08
N ARG A 216 13.64 -29.26 -16.84
CA ARG A 216 14.74 -30.15 -16.43
C ARG A 216 16.10 -29.46 -16.44
N ALA A 217 16.37 -28.59 -17.40
CA ALA A 217 17.60 -27.80 -17.43
C ALA A 217 17.67 -26.88 -16.19
N LEU A 218 16.60 -26.13 -15.91
CA LEU A 218 16.53 -25.26 -14.73
C LEU A 218 16.58 -26.05 -13.40
N ALA A 219 16.03 -27.27 -13.37
CA ALA A 219 16.17 -28.16 -12.22
C ALA A 219 17.60 -28.70 -12.07
N ALA A 220 18.35 -28.89 -13.16
CA ALA A 220 19.77 -29.25 -13.10
C ALA A 220 20.60 -28.12 -12.47
N GLU A 221 20.35 -26.86 -12.84
CA GLU A 221 20.98 -25.68 -12.20
C GLU A 221 20.65 -25.63 -10.70
N SER A 222 19.42 -25.95 -10.31
CA SER A 222 19.00 -26.02 -8.90
C SER A 222 19.83 -27.04 -8.12
N ARG A 223 20.08 -28.22 -8.71
CA ARG A 223 20.91 -29.28 -8.13
C ARG A 223 22.38 -28.89 -8.08
N GLU A 224 22.92 -28.38 -9.17
CA GLU A 224 24.33 -28.01 -9.29
C GLU A 224 24.71 -26.95 -8.26
N HIS A 225 23.87 -25.94 -8.09
CA HIS A 225 24.13 -24.81 -7.21
C HIS A 225 23.50 -24.94 -5.83
N GLN A 226 22.76 -26.01 -5.57
CA GLN A 226 22.04 -26.26 -4.31
C GLN A 226 21.10 -25.09 -3.94
N VAL A 227 20.32 -24.58 -4.89
CA VAL A 227 19.37 -23.47 -4.71
C VAL A 227 17.95 -23.89 -5.08
N TYR A 228 16.94 -23.19 -4.58
CA TYR A 228 15.57 -23.30 -5.10
C TYR A 228 15.41 -22.38 -6.32
N ILE A 229 14.70 -22.84 -7.35
CA ILE A 229 14.37 -22.03 -8.52
C ILE A 229 12.86 -22.09 -8.77
N VAL A 230 12.25 -20.91 -8.86
CA VAL A 230 10.89 -20.71 -9.36
C VAL A 230 10.99 -20.26 -10.81
N GLY A 231 10.78 -21.22 -11.73
CA GLY A 231 10.73 -20.96 -13.16
C GLY A 231 9.29 -20.76 -13.65
N ASN A 232 9.13 -20.14 -14.82
CA ASN A 232 7.82 -19.99 -15.46
C ASN A 232 7.93 -20.13 -16.98
N ILE A 233 7.13 -21.02 -17.58
CA ILE A 233 7.13 -21.27 -19.02
C ILE A 233 5.70 -21.54 -19.53
N ARG A 234 5.57 -21.53 -20.86
CA ARG A 234 4.39 -22.07 -21.54
C ARG A 234 4.38 -23.59 -21.45
N GLU A 235 3.34 -24.14 -20.87
CA GLU A 235 3.14 -25.58 -20.72
C GLU A 235 2.13 -26.09 -21.74
N VAL A 236 2.48 -27.15 -22.49
CA VAL A 236 1.52 -27.88 -23.34
C VAL A 236 1.25 -29.24 -22.70
N ALA A 237 -0.02 -29.49 -22.38
CA ALA A 237 -0.47 -30.74 -21.78
C ALA A 237 -1.93 -31.00 -22.15
N ASP A 238 -2.26 -32.25 -22.48
CA ASP A 238 -3.65 -32.68 -22.75
C ASP A 238 -4.37 -31.85 -23.83
N GLY A 239 -3.63 -31.42 -24.86
CA GLY A 239 -4.15 -30.58 -25.95
C GLY A 239 -4.45 -29.13 -25.55
N LYS A 240 -4.04 -28.72 -24.35
CA LYS A 240 -4.22 -27.38 -23.78
C LYS A 240 -2.89 -26.67 -23.59
N THR A 241 -2.96 -25.34 -23.57
CA THR A 241 -1.79 -24.48 -23.39
C THR A 241 -1.96 -23.62 -22.16
N TYR A 242 -1.06 -23.78 -21.20
CA TYR A 242 -1.07 -23.05 -19.93
C TYR A 242 0.14 -22.13 -19.83
N ILE A 243 0.06 -21.11 -18.97
CA ILE A 243 1.26 -20.48 -18.41
C ILE A 243 1.45 -21.02 -17.00
N THR A 244 2.63 -21.59 -16.75
CA THR A 244 2.86 -22.42 -15.57
C THR A 244 4.16 -22.02 -14.88
N SER A 245 4.05 -21.69 -13.59
CA SER A 245 5.20 -21.61 -12.70
C SER A 245 5.49 -22.98 -12.09
N PHE A 246 6.77 -23.32 -11.91
CA PHE A 246 7.19 -24.55 -11.25
C PHE A 246 8.29 -24.26 -10.24
N LEU A 247 8.33 -25.05 -9.16
CA LEU A 247 9.33 -24.96 -8.11
C LEU A 247 10.25 -26.17 -8.17
N SER A 248 11.55 -25.93 -8.36
CA SER A 248 12.61 -26.92 -8.17
C SER A 248 13.28 -26.70 -6.81
N ASP A 249 13.53 -27.79 -6.06
CA ASP A 249 14.32 -27.74 -4.83
C ASP A 249 15.82 -27.85 -5.08
N ARG A 250 16.61 -27.77 -4.00
CA ARG A 250 18.09 -27.84 -4.02
C ARG A 250 18.64 -29.16 -4.58
N THR A 251 17.83 -30.22 -4.65
CA THR A 251 18.24 -31.51 -5.24
C THR A 251 17.95 -31.57 -6.74
N GLY A 252 17.28 -30.55 -7.29
CA GLY A 252 16.75 -30.55 -8.64
C GLY A 252 15.45 -31.34 -8.79
N LYS A 253 14.76 -31.65 -7.69
CA LYS A 253 13.43 -32.26 -7.75
C LYS A 253 12.41 -31.15 -7.99
N LEU A 254 11.56 -31.36 -8.99
CA LEU A 254 10.39 -30.52 -9.21
C LEU A 254 9.36 -30.81 -8.12
N VAL A 255 9.27 -29.91 -7.13
CA VAL A 255 8.39 -30.01 -5.97
C VAL A 255 6.92 -29.93 -6.38
N GLY A 256 6.62 -29.10 -7.38
CA GLY A 256 5.30 -28.95 -7.94
C GLY A 256 5.19 -27.78 -8.91
N LYS A 257 3.98 -27.55 -9.42
CA LYS A 257 3.68 -26.51 -10.40
C LYS A 257 2.35 -25.83 -10.12
N TYR A 258 2.23 -24.59 -10.56
CA TYR A 258 1.02 -23.78 -10.53
C TYR A 258 0.72 -23.30 -11.95
N ARG A 259 -0.41 -23.75 -12.49
CA ARG A 259 -0.98 -23.22 -13.75
C ARG A 259 -1.80 -21.99 -13.40
N LYS A 260 -1.55 -20.89 -14.12
CA LYS A 260 -2.25 -19.61 -13.92
C LYS A 260 -3.76 -19.83 -13.79
N SER A 261 -4.35 -19.34 -12.71
CA SER A 261 -5.74 -19.67 -12.33
C SER A 261 -6.76 -18.66 -12.85
N HIS A 262 -6.34 -17.42 -13.11
CA HIS A 262 -7.18 -16.34 -13.61
C HIS A 262 -6.54 -15.68 -14.83
N LYS A 263 -7.34 -14.97 -15.63
CA LYS A 263 -6.84 -14.23 -16.79
C LYS A 263 -7.78 -13.10 -17.18
N LEU A 264 -7.26 -12.04 -17.77
CA LEU A 264 -8.04 -11.02 -18.44
C LEU A 264 -8.60 -11.54 -19.78
N PRO A 265 -9.69 -10.95 -20.31
CA PRO A 265 -10.36 -11.47 -21.51
C PRO A 265 -9.49 -11.56 -22.78
N ASP A 266 -8.42 -10.77 -22.87
CA ASP A 266 -7.49 -10.75 -24.02
C ASP A 266 -6.39 -11.82 -23.93
N GLU A 267 -6.35 -12.59 -22.85
CA GLU A 267 -5.37 -13.66 -22.66
C GLU A 267 -5.90 -15.01 -23.17
N THR A 268 -5.10 -15.67 -24.02
CA THR A 268 -5.55 -16.83 -24.83
C THR A 268 -5.26 -18.19 -24.22
N MET A 269 -4.48 -18.27 -23.13
CA MET A 269 -4.13 -19.55 -22.49
C MET A 269 -5.32 -20.19 -21.76
N ASP A 270 -5.26 -21.50 -21.56
CA ASP A 270 -6.09 -22.26 -20.63
C ASP A 270 -5.74 -21.95 -19.17
N LEU A 271 -6.71 -22.16 -18.27
CA LEU A 271 -6.56 -21.89 -16.84
C LEU A 271 -6.35 -23.17 -16.02
N GLY A 272 -5.52 -23.06 -14.99
CA GLY A 272 -5.46 -24.02 -13.89
C GLY A 272 -6.67 -23.91 -12.97
N ASN A 273 -6.93 -24.95 -12.18
CA ASN A 273 -8.09 -25.02 -11.27
C ASN A 273 -7.67 -25.18 -9.80
N GLU A 274 -6.44 -24.78 -9.47
CA GLU A 274 -5.86 -24.99 -8.15
C GLU A 274 -5.06 -23.76 -7.71
N LEU A 275 -5.00 -23.55 -6.40
CA LEU A 275 -4.17 -22.54 -5.74
C LEU A 275 -3.24 -23.23 -4.72
N PRO A 276 -2.25 -24.03 -5.18
CA PRO A 276 -1.40 -24.83 -4.31
C PRO A 276 -0.37 -24.01 -3.55
N VAL A 277 -0.03 -24.48 -2.35
CA VAL A 277 1.14 -24.02 -1.57
C VAL A 277 2.14 -25.17 -1.42
N PHE A 278 3.42 -24.86 -1.51
CA PHE A 278 4.49 -25.85 -1.56
C PHE A 278 5.34 -25.78 -0.30
N GLN A 279 5.52 -26.91 0.38
CA GLN A 279 6.37 -27.00 1.56
C GLN A 279 7.85 -26.95 1.15
N THR A 280 8.62 -26.07 1.79
CA THR A 280 10.09 -26.03 1.70
C THR A 280 10.69 -26.16 3.11
N GLU A 281 12.02 -26.21 3.20
CA GLU A 281 12.73 -26.24 4.49
C GLU A 281 12.56 -24.93 5.31
N PHE A 282 12.16 -23.83 4.67
CA PHE A 282 12.10 -22.50 5.28
C PHE A 282 10.68 -21.93 5.41
N GLY A 283 9.66 -22.65 4.95
CA GLY A 283 8.26 -22.24 5.03
C GLY A 283 7.45 -22.76 3.85
N LYS A 284 6.19 -22.34 3.76
CA LYS A 284 5.36 -22.63 2.58
C LYS A 284 5.51 -21.50 1.57
N VAL A 285 5.75 -21.86 0.32
CA VAL A 285 5.86 -20.94 -0.81
C VAL A 285 4.65 -21.09 -1.71
N ALA A 286 4.10 -19.98 -2.19
CA ALA A 286 3.09 -19.95 -3.24
C ALA A 286 3.65 -19.28 -4.50
N MET A 287 3.01 -19.52 -5.64
CA MET A 287 3.41 -18.95 -6.93
C MET A 287 2.25 -18.16 -7.54
N ARG A 288 2.52 -16.95 -8.03
CA ARG A 288 1.54 -16.07 -8.70
C ARG A 288 2.03 -15.73 -10.10
N ILE A 289 1.13 -15.53 -11.08
CA ILE A 289 1.53 -15.29 -12.48
C ILE A 289 0.81 -14.08 -13.08
N GLY A 290 1.56 -13.06 -13.52
CA GLY A 290 1.05 -11.92 -14.29
C GLY A 290 -0.20 -11.28 -13.70
N SER A 291 -1.25 -11.19 -14.51
CA SER A 291 -2.58 -10.64 -14.18
C SER A 291 -3.34 -11.33 -13.03
N ASP A 292 -2.85 -12.45 -12.47
CA ASP A 292 -3.36 -12.96 -11.18
C ASP A 292 -3.36 -11.86 -10.10
N ARG A 293 -2.45 -10.87 -10.22
CA ARG A 293 -2.39 -9.71 -9.34
C ARG A 293 -3.73 -9.00 -9.18
N PHE A 294 -4.64 -9.01 -10.16
CA PHE A 294 -5.92 -8.31 -10.05
C PHE A 294 -6.93 -9.01 -9.13
N PHE A 295 -6.64 -10.24 -8.69
CA PHE A 295 -7.54 -11.07 -7.88
C PHE A 295 -6.96 -11.21 -6.46
N PRO A 296 -7.24 -10.28 -5.52
CA PRO A 296 -6.69 -10.31 -4.17
C PRO A 296 -7.03 -11.60 -3.39
N GLU A 297 -8.11 -12.29 -3.76
CA GLU A 297 -8.50 -13.57 -3.17
C GLU A 297 -7.43 -14.65 -3.33
N ILE A 298 -6.59 -14.59 -4.38
CA ILE A 298 -5.49 -15.54 -4.59
C ILE A 298 -4.48 -15.45 -3.43
N ASP A 299 -4.03 -14.24 -3.10
CA ASP A 299 -3.07 -14.01 -2.02
C ASP A 299 -3.68 -14.38 -0.66
N HIS A 300 -4.97 -14.12 -0.48
CA HIS A 300 -5.70 -14.50 0.72
C HIS A 300 -5.80 -16.03 0.88
N VAL A 301 -6.09 -16.76 -0.20
CA VAL A 301 -6.13 -18.23 -0.21
C VAL A 301 -4.75 -18.81 0.09
N TYR A 302 -3.69 -18.27 -0.50
CA TYR A 302 -2.33 -18.74 -0.23
C TYR A 302 -1.93 -18.57 1.23
N THR A 303 -2.18 -17.39 1.80
CA THR A 303 -1.80 -17.09 3.19
C THR A 303 -2.66 -17.86 4.20
N THR A 304 -3.94 -18.06 3.90
CA THR A 304 -4.84 -18.98 4.63
C THR A 304 -4.29 -20.41 4.67
N GLN A 305 -3.68 -20.88 3.59
CA GLN A 305 -3.02 -22.19 3.54
C GLN A 305 -1.62 -22.22 4.18
N GLY A 306 -1.17 -21.08 4.72
CA GLY A 306 0.09 -20.92 5.46
C GLY A 306 1.27 -20.44 4.64
N ALA A 307 1.06 -19.99 3.39
CA ALA A 307 2.14 -19.42 2.59
C ALA A 307 2.75 -18.20 3.29
N SER A 308 4.08 -18.14 3.31
CA SER A 308 4.86 -17.05 3.91
C SER A 308 5.72 -16.28 2.90
N LEU A 309 5.83 -16.82 1.69
CA LEU A 309 6.45 -16.21 0.52
C LEU A 309 5.61 -16.49 -0.72
N ILE A 310 5.27 -15.45 -1.47
CA ILE A 310 4.63 -15.53 -2.79
C ILE A 310 5.68 -15.14 -3.84
N CYS A 311 6.05 -16.09 -4.69
CA CYS A 311 6.92 -15.87 -5.83
C CYS A 311 6.06 -15.48 -7.04
N TRP A 312 6.21 -14.26 -7.52
CA TRP A 312 5.40 -13.69 -8.59
C TRP A 312 6.22 -13.53 -9.88
N ALA A 313 5.85 -14.29 -10.90
CA ALA A 313 6.40 -14.18 -12.24
C ALA A 313 5.56 -13.21 -13.07
N GLN A 314 6.15 -12.11 -13.57
CA GLN A 314 5.44 -11.09 -14.34
C GLN A 314 6.01 -10.92 -15.75
N GLN A 315 5.13 -10.60 -16.70
CA GLN A 315 5.45 -10.06 -18.02
C GLN A 315 4.90 -8.64 -18.14
N PRO A 316 5.36 -7.82 -19.11
CA PRO A 316 4.77 -6.50 -19.34
C PRO A 316 3.26 -6.58 -19.58
N GLU A 317 2.48 -5.78 -18.84
CA GLU A 317 1.03 -5.62 -19.06
C GLU A 317 0.75 -4.53 -20.11
N PRO A 318 -0.42 -4.49 -20.78
CA PRO A 318 -0.73 -3.52 -21.83
C PRO A 318 -0.47 -2.08 -21.45
N VAL A 319 -0.86 -1.73 -20.21
CA VAL A 319 -0.48 -0.51 -19.50
C VAL A 319 0.15 -0.96 -18.21
N ASP A 320 1.37 -0.49 -17.96
CA ASP A 320 2.13 -0.85 -16.79
C ASP A 320 2.56 0.45 -16.10
N ASP A 321 2.12 0.63 -14.85
CA ASP A 321 2.52 1.73 -13.99
C ASP A 321 2.98 1.15 -12.65
N GLU A 322 4.07 1.70 -12.15
CA GLU A 322 4.63 1.30 -10.87
C GLU A 322 3.64 1.58 -9.74
N TYR A 323 2.95 2.73 -9.78
CA TYR A 323 1.99 3.10 -8.75
C TYR A 323 0.83 2.10 -8.66
N ALA A 324 0.20 1.79 -9.81
CA ALA A 324 -0.92 0.85 -9.93
C ALA A 324 -0.57 -0.61 -9.54
N GLN A 325 0.70 -0.92 -9.34
CA GLN A 325 1.16 -2.26 -8.98
C GLN A 325 1.72 -2.33 -7.56
N ASP A 326 2.54 -1.37 -7.19
CA ASP A 326 3.30 -1.42 -5.95
C ASP A 326 2.40 -1.20 -4.74
N PHE A 327 1.46 -0.25 -4.81
CA PHE A 327 0.55 0.02 -3.71
C PHE A 327 -0.29 -1.20 -3.34
N PRO A 328 -0.99 -1.86 -4.29
CA PRO A 328 -1.69 -3.11 -3.99
C PRO A 328 -0.74 -4.20 -3.48
N THR A 329 0.46 -4.34 -4.05
CA THR A 329 1.39 -5.40 -3.62
C THR A 329 1.93 -5.16 -2.21
N ALA A 330 2.26 -3.92 -1.88
CA ALA A 330 2.71 -3.51 -0.54
C ALA A 330 1.59 -3.64 0.48
N GLY A 331 0.40 -3.14 0.17
CA GLY A 331 -0.78 -3.26 1.04
C GLY A 331 -1.16 -4.71 1.28
N ARG A 332 -1.08 -5.60 0.29
CA ARG A 332 -1.29 -7.05 0.46
C ARG A 332 -0.20 -7.74 1.26
N GLY A 333 1.06 -7.32 1.09
CA GLY A 333 2.17 -7.78 1.93
C GLY A 333 1.88 -7.52 3.41
N TYR A 334 1.35 -6.34 3.72
CA TYR A 334 0.89 -5.93 5.04
C TYR A 334 -0.39 -6.66 5.49
N ASP A 335 -1.48 -6.57 4.72
CA ASP A 335 -2.81 -7.09 5.05
C ASP A 335 -2.83 -8.60 5.29
N TYR A 336 -2.09 -9.35 4.47
CA TYR A 336 -1.99 -10.81 4.58
C TYR A 336 -0.76 -11.28 5.35
N ALA A 337 0.08 -10.34 5.81
CA ALA A 337 1.37 -10.59 6.43
C ALA A 337 2.17 -11.62 5.62
N VAL A 338 2.61 -11.28 4.41
CA VAL A 338 3.31 -12.20 3.50
C VAL A 338 4.44 -11.50 2.76
N ASN A 339 5.54 -12.21 2.51
CA ASN A 339 6.60 -11.68 1.66
C ASN A 339 6.23 -11.92 0.19
N ILE A 340 6.52 -10.96 -0.68
CA ILE A 340 6.24 -11.09 -2.12
C ILE A 340 7.53 -10.82 -2.89
N ALA A 341 7.99 -11.80 -3.67
CA ALA A 341 9.16 -11.72 -4.53
C ALA A 341 8.72 -11.67 -5.99
N CYS A 342 8.80 -10.49 -6.61
CA CYS A 342 8.33 -10.23 -7.97
C CYS A 342 9.50 -10.16 -8.96
N ALA A 343 9.49 -11.05 -9.95
CA ALA A 343 10.42 -11.07 -11.07
C ALA A 343 9.77 -10.52 -12.34
N ARG A 344 10.46 -9.60 -13.02
CA ARG A 344 9.94 -8.78 -14.11
C ARG A 344 10.89 -8.75 -15.31
N TYR A 345 10.53 -7.97 -16.31
CA TYR A 345 11.40 -7.65 -17.43
C TYR A 345 11.79 -6.17 -17.44
N ALA A 346 13.00 -5.90 -17.92
CA ALA A 346 13.51 -4.59 -18.29
C ALA A 346 13.45 -4.40 -19.81
N SER A 347 13.25 -3.16 -20.23
CA SER A 347 13.34 -2.77 -21.63
C SER A 347 14.77 -2.84 -22.15
N ALA A 348 14.92 -3.18 -23.44
CA ALA A 348 16.19 -3.10 -24.16
C ALA A 348 16.65 -1.67 -24.43
N THR A 349 15.70 -0.74 -24.53
CA THR A 349 15.95 0.68 -24.73
C THR A 349 15.59 1.47 -23.47
N PRO A 350 16.31 2.56 -23.15
CA PRO A 350 15.88 3.50 -22.13
C PRO A 350 14.49 4.05 -22.50
N GLY A 351 13.49 3.79 -21.66
CA GLY A 351 12.14 4.33 -21.78
C GLY A 351 11.82 5.23 -20.59
N TRP A 352 10.92 6.19 -20.77
CA TRP A 352 10.47 7.10 -19.71
C TRP A 352 8.97 6.95 -19.50
N ILE A 353 8.56 7.03 -18.23
CA ILE A 353 7.16 7.05 -17.82
C ILE A 353 6.90 8.46 -17.31
N THR A 354 5.85 9.08 -17.81
CA THR A 354 5.52 10.48 -17.55
C THR A 354 4.04 10.58 -17.23
N SER A 355 3.70 11.45 -16.26
CA SER A 355 2.33 11.75 -15.86
C SER A 355 1.65 12.76 -16.79
N SER A 356 2.39 13.38 -17.72
CA SER A 356 1.90 14.47 -18.59
C SER A 356 1.51 14.01 -19.99
N PHE A 357 1.80 12.75 -20.35
CA PHE A 357 1.47 12.15 -21.65
C PHE A 357 0.92 10.76 -21.40
N PRO A 358 0.01 10.26 -22.23
CA PRO A 358 -0.55 8.92 -22.07
C PRO A 358 0.57 7.87 -22.06
N PRO A 359 0.97 7.29 -20.90
CA PRO A 359 1.97 6.24 -20.87
C PRO A 359 1.21 4.93 -21.08
N PHE A 360 0.54 4.79 -22.23
CA PHE A 360 -0.32 3.63 -22.42
C PHE A 360 0.43 2.44 -23.00
N CYS A 361 1.60 2.55 -23.63
CA CYS A 361 2.28 1.33 -24.07
C CYS A 361 3.11 0.72 -22.92
N GLY A 362 2.73 -0.49 -22.51
CA GLY A 362 3.37 -1.36 -21.53
C GLY A 362 4.81 -1.74 -21.83
N MET A 363 5.70 -0.75 -21.83
CA MET A 363 7.12 -1.02 -21.80
C MET A 363 7.47 -1.76 -20.50
N PRO A 364 8.38 -2.75 -20.55
CA PRO A 364 8.82 -3.42 -19.35
C PRO A 364 9.40 -2.41 -18.35
N LEU A 365 8.80 -2.33 -17.16
CA LEU A 365 9.14 -1.35 -16.12
C LEU A 365 10.50 -1.61 -15.46
N GLY A 366 11.12 -2.75 -15.72
CA GLY A 366 12.21 -3.25 -14.90
C GLY A 366 11.73 -3.51 -13.48
N ARG A 367 12.50 -3.06 -12.49
CA ARG A 367 12.13 -3.07 -11.05
C ARG A 367 11.55 -4.40 -10.57
N SER A 368 12.26 -5.49 -10.78
CA SER A 368 12.01 -6.69 -9.97
C SER A 368 12.26 -6.35 -8.51
N TYR A 369 11.41 -6.80 -7.59
CA TYR A 369 11.49 -6.40 -6.18
C TYR A 369 11.10 -7.51 -5.20
N VAL A 370 11.53 -7.33 -3.95
CA VAL A 370 11.01 -8.08 -2.80
C VAL A 370 10.32 -7.11 -1.85
N ILE A 371 9.08 -7.44 -1.49
CA ILE A 371 8.29 -6.78 -0.45
C ILE A 371 8.26 -7.69 0.78
N ASN A 372 8.53 -7.13 1.95
CA ASN A 372 8.41 -7.83 3.22
C ASN A 372 6.95 -7.83 3.74
N ARG A 373 6.73 -8.49 4.87
CA ARG A 373 5.40 -8.63 5.50
C ARG A 373 4.85 -7.34 6.10
N GLU A 374 5.69 -6.33 6.23
CA GLU A 374 5.31 -4.99 6.66
C GLU A 374 4.92 -4.10 5.47
N GLY A 375 4.87 -4.65 4.25
CA GLY A 375 4.55 -3.93 3.02
C GLY A 375 5.71 -3.08 2.50
N GLN A 376 6.91 -3.22 3.04
CA GLN A 376 8.08 -2.45 2.65
C GLN A 376 8.85 -3.16 1.54
N ARG A 377 9.25 -2.41 0.52
CA ARG A 377 10.21 -2.87 -0.48
C ARG A 377 11.59 -2.95 0.15
N VAL A 378 12.12 -4.17 0.28
CA VAL A 378 13.42 -4.46 0.91
C VAL A 378 14.53 -4.78 -0.09
N ALA A 379 14.17 -5.04 -1.35
CA ALA A 379 15.13 -5.16 -2.46
C ALA A 379 14.44 -4.75 -3.77
N SER A 380 15.17 -4.13 -4.69
CA SER A 380 14.67 -3.79 -6.03
C SER A 380 15.79 -3.62 -7.04
N THR A 381 15.56 -4.04 -8.27
CA THR A 381 16.43 -3.66 -9.40
C THR A 381 16.13 -2.22 -9.84
N PRO A 382 17.02 -1.59 -10.63
CA PRO A 382 16.71 -0.33 -11.30
C PRO A 382 15.54 -0.45 -12.28
N ARG A 383 15.04 0.69 -12.78
CA ARG A 383 14.06 0.73 -13.89
C ARG A 383 14.67 0.28 -15.21
N THR A 384 15.92 0.66 -15.45
CA THR A 384 16.63 0.38 -16.69
C THR A 384 17.68 -0.70 -16.48
N GLY A 385 17.81 -1.57 -17.48
CA GLY A 385 18.84 -2.60 -17.51
C GLY A 385 18.42 -3.92 -16.85
N VAL A 386 18.98 -4.99 -17.41
CA VAL A 386 18.88 -6.36 -16.89
C VAL A 386 19.62 -6.44 -15.56
N GLY A 387 19.01 -7.05 -14.55
CA GLY A 387 19.62 -7.10 -13.23
C GLY A 387 18.95 -8.10 -12.30
N MET A 388 19.38 -8.10 -11.06
CA MET A 388 18.77 -8.88 -9.99
C MET A 388 18.86 -8.11 -8.67
N ALA A 389 17.95 -8.42 -7.77
CA ALA A 389 17.95 -7.86 -6.43
C ALA A 389 17.73 -8.98 -5.43
N THR A 390 18.50 -8.94 -4.34
CA THR A 390 18.51 -10.00 -3.33
C THR A 390 18.10 -9.43 -1.98
N ALA A 391 17.10 -10.04 -1.34
CA ALA A 391 16.68 -9.72 0.02
C ALA A 391 17.01 -10.89 0.96
N THR A 392 17.52 -10.57 2.16
CA THR A 392 17.68 -11.56 3.22
C THR A 392 16.43 -11.56 4.10
N LEU A 393 15.67 -12.65 4.09
CA LEU A 393 14.47 -12.84 4.90
C LEU A 393 14.81 -13.69 6.14
N SER A 394 14.42 -13.22 7.32
CA SER A 394 14.64 -13.95 8.57
C SER A 394 13.63 -15.07 8.77
N LYS A 395 13.98 -16.08 9.56
CA LYS A 395 13.03 -17.13 9.98
C LYS A 395 11.73 -16.55 10.57
N GLY A 396 11.85 -15.46 11.35
CA GLY A 396 10.69 -14.78 11.94
C GLY A 396 9.74 -14.16 10.90
N SER A 397 10.28 -13.72 9.76
CA SER A 397 9.51 -13.23 8.62
C SER A 397 8.91 -14.34 7.74
N LEU A 398 9.29 -15.60 7.93
CA LEU A 398 8.80 -16.73 7.13
C LEU A 398 7.78 -17.62 7.87
N ARG A 399 7.27 -17.15 9.01
CA ARG A 399 6.15 -17.79 9.73
C ARG A 399 4.88 -17.81 8.88
N GLU A 400 3.84 -18.55 9.28
CA GLU A 400 2.58 -18.53 8.52
C GLU A 400 1.99 -17.11 8.45
N GLY A 401 1.24 -16.85 7.38
CA GLY A 401 0.56 -15.58 7.12
C GLY A 401 -0.53 -15.24 8.13
N ARG A 402 -1.33 -14.24 7.80
CA ARG A 402 -2.58 -13.93 8.51
C ARG A 402 -3.49 -15.18 8.60
N GLN A 403 -4.04 -15.42 9.78
CA GLN A 403 -5.03 -16.48 10.01
C GLN A 403 -6.41 -16.04 9.51
N VAL A 404 -7.24 -17.00 9.11
CA VAL A 404 -8.61 -16.73 8.63
C VAL A 404 -9.49 -16.23 9.76
N TYR A 405 -10.09 -15.05 9.57
CA TYR A 405 -11.18 -14.60 10.40
C TYR A 405 -12.50 -15.08 9.81
N THR A 406 -13.25 -15.86 10.58
CA THR A 406 -14.57 -16.32 10.17
C THR A 406 -15.64 -15.39 10.73
N ASN A 407 -16.46 -14.82 9.85
CA ASN A 407 -17.64 -14.02 10.21
C ASN A 407 -18.70 -14.21 9.13
N ALA A 408 -19.98 -14.28 9.51
CA ALA A 408 -21.09 -14.37 8.56
C ALA A 408 -21.13 -13.17 7.59
N ALA A 409 -20.61 -12.02 8.01
CA ALA A 409 -20.43 -10.84 7.18
C ALA A 409 -19.51 -11.08 5.95
N PHE A 410 -18.67 -12.11 5.98
CA PHE A 410 -17.69 -12.40 4.94
C PHE A 410 -18.19 -13.41 3.88
N ALA A 411 -19.47 -13.78 3.92
CA ALA A 411 -20.05 -14.78 3.01
C ALA A 411 -19.89 -14.45 1.52
N ALA A 412 -19.80 -13.16 1.16
CA ALA A 412 -19.63 -12.75 -0.23
C ALA A 412 -18.29 -13.21 -0.84
N LEU A 413 -17.25 -13.48 -0.02
CA LEU A 413 -15.95 -13.96 -0.51
C LEU A 413 -16.07 -15.26 -1.31
N THR A 414 -16.92 -16.18 -0.86
CA THR A 414 -17.10 -17.51 -1.47
C THR A 414 -18.43 -17.67 -2.20
N ALA A 415 -19.29 -16.65 -2.14
CA ALA A 415 -20.54 -16.64 -2.89
C ALA A 415 -20.29 -16.69 -4.41
N PRO A 416 -21.18 -17.34 -5.17
CA PRO A 416 -21.14 -17.30 -6.63
C PRO A 416 -21.08 -15.86 -7.16
N VAL A 417 -20.47 -15.69 -8.34
CA VAL A 417 -20.41 -14.38 -9.00
C VAL A 417 -21.83 -13.96 -9.39
N VAL A 418 -22.38 -12.99 -8.69
CA VAL A 418 -23.66 -12.36 -9.03
C VAL A 418 -23.35 -10.98 -9.62
N PRO A 419 -23.71 -10.72 -10.89
CA PRO A 419 -23.60 -9.38 -11.45
C PRO A 419 -24.39 -8.40 -10.59
N VAL A 420 -23.72 -7.34 -10.17
CA VAL A 420 -24.39 -6.25 -9.47
C VAL A 420 -25.35 -5.58 -10.46
N PRO A 421 -26.66 -5.52 -10.19
CA PRO A 421 -27.61 -4.95 -11.12
C PRO A 421 -27.27 -3.49 -11.43
N ASP A 422 -27.21 -3.18 -12.73
CA ASP A 422 -27.13 -1.81 -13.20
C ASP A 422 -28.49 -1.13 -12.98
N ARG A 423 -28.46 0.16 -12.66
CA ARG A 423 -29.68 0.93 -12.43
C ARG A 423 -29.46 2.39 -12.82
N PRO A 424 -30.51 3.10 -13.24
CA PRO A 424 -30.41 4.53 -13.46
C PRO A 424 -30.14 5.25 -12.14
N TRP A 425 -29.12 6.09 -12.14
CA TRP A 425 -28.78 6.97 -11.02
C TRP A 425 -29.25 8.39 -11.33
N VAL A 426 -29.71 9.11 -10.31
CA VAL A 426 -30.12 10.52 -10.47
C VAL A 426 -28.89 11.41 -10.69
N LYS A 427 -27.76 11.05 -10.07
CA LYS A 427 -26.50 11.79 -10.10
C LYS A 427 -25.32 10.82 -10.06
N ARG A 428 -24.21 11.12 -10.72
CA ARG A 428 -22.95 10.32 -10.63
C ARG A 428 -21.71 11.12 -10.30
N THR A 429 -21.75 12.44 -10.50
CA THR A 429 -20.72 13.36 -10.01
C THR A 429 -21.18 13.97 -8.70
N ILE A 430 -20.60 13.61 -7.56
CA ILE A 430 -21.07 14.00 -6.22
C ILE A 430 -19.98 14.66 -5.39
N ARG A 431 -20.35 15.48 -4.41
CA ARG A 431 -19.41 15.96 -3.39
C ARG A 431 -19.49 15.08 -2.14
N ALA A 432 -18.37 14.45 -1.79
CA ALA A 432 -18.21 13.72 -0.53
C ALA A 432 -17.38 14.53 0.46
N THR A 433 -17.75 14.47 1.74
CA THR A 433 -17.07 15.22 2.80
C THR A 433 -16.80 14.35 4.02
N ALA A 434 -15.53 14.25 4.45
CA ALA A 434 -15.12 13.65 5.70
C ALA A 434 -14.99 14.73 6.78
N LEU A 435 -15.68 14.54 7.91
CA LEU A 435 -15.63 15.43 9.06
C LEU A 435 -14.72 14.80 10.12
N GLY A 436 -13.54 15.36 10.32
CA GLY A 436 -12.59 14.86 11.32
C GLY A 436 -13.09 15.01 12.76
N SER A 437 -12.26 14.66 13.73
CA SER A 437 -12.63 14.80 15.16
C SER A 437 -12.77 16.29 15.55
N LEU A 438 -13.99 16.70 15.89
CA LEU A 438 -14.33 18.08 16.27
C LEU A 438 -14.41 18.25 17.79
N ALA A 439 -14.28 19.49 18.27
CA ALA A 439 -14.13 19.78 19.70
C ALA A 439 -15.36 19.40 20.54
N ASN A 440 -16.56 19.57 20.00
CA ASN A 440 -17.83 19.27 20.67
C ASN A 440 -18.95 19.07 19.64
N PHE A 441 -20.16 18.78 20.13
CA PHE A 441 -21.32 18.50 19.28
C PHE A 441 -21.80 19.73 18.48
N ASP A 442 -21.72 20.95 19.05
CA ASP A 442 -22.08 22.17 18.31
C ASP A 442 -21.12 22.41 17.13
N SER A 443 -19.83 22.09 17.33
CA SER A 443 -18.84 22.13 16.26
C SER A 443 -19.16 21.12 15.15
N LEU A 444 -19.69 19.94 15.50
CA LEU A 444 -20.19 18.96 14.52
C LEU A 444 -21.36 19.54 13.71
N LEU A 445 -22.35 20.15 14.36
CA LEU A 445 -23.47 20.78 13.65
C LEU A 445 -22.99 21.92 12.73
N ALA A 446 -22.02 22.73 13.19
CA ALA A 446 -21.43 23.79 12.39
C ALA A 446 -20.64 23.26 11.19
N ALA A 447 -19.91 22.15 11.34
CA ALA A 447 -19.20 21.49 10.24
C ALA A 447 -20.18 20.85 9.23
N LEU A 448 -21.33 20.33 9.70
CA LEU A 448 -22.40 19.88 8.81
C LEU A 448 -23.02 21.06 8.03
N ASP A 449 -23.17 22.23 8.68
CA ASP A 449 -23.59 23.45 7.98
C ASP A 449 -22.55 23.91 6.95
N GLU A 450 -21.26 23.81 7.27
CA GLU A 450 -20.18 24.09 6.33
C GLU A 450 -20.22 23.13 5.13
N ALA A 451 -20.31 21.83 5.38
CA ALA A 451 -20.46 20.82 4.33
C ALA A 451 -21.69 21.08 3.44
N GLY A 452 -22.81 21.45 4.06
CA GLY A 452 -24.05 21.80 3.35
C GLY A 452 -23.90 23.03 2.45
N ARG A 453 -23.25 24.11 2.93
CA ARG A 453 -22.95 25.30 2.11
C ARG A 453 -22.07 25.01 0.90
N LEU A 454 -21.19 24.00 1.01
CA LEU A 454 -20.34 23.54 -0.09
C LEU A 454 -21.08 22.67 -1.12
N GLY A 455 -22.36 22.35 -0.89
CA GLY A 455 -23.15 21.47 -1.75
C GLY A 455 -22.76 19.99 -1.60
N THR A 456 -22.41 19.57 -0.39
CA THR A 456 -22.11 18.15 -0.09
C THR A 456 -23.32 17.26 -0.37
N ASP A 457 -23.11 16.14 -1.07
CA ASP A 457 -24.13 15.12 -1.28
C ASP A 457 -24.15 14.09 -0.14
N ILE A 458 -22.97 13.78 0.42
CA ILE A 458 -22.83 12.87 1.56
C ILE A 458 -21.68 13.29 2.47
N ALA A 459 -21.98 13.37 3.77
CA ALA A 459 -21.03 13.71 4.83
C ALA A 459 -20.82 12.51 5.76
N CYS A 460 -19.58 12.20 6.14
CA CYS A 460 -19.26 11.18 7.13
C CYS A 460 -18.58 11.79 8.34
N THR A 461 -19.09 11.49 9.54
CA THR A 461 -18.45 11.93 10.79
C THR A 461 -17.29 11.02 11.16
N PHE A 462 -16.40 11.53 12.00
CA PHE A 462 -15.50 10.76 12.85
C PHE A 462 -16.27 9.73 13.71
N GLU A 463 -15.59 8.68 14.19
CA GLU A 463 -16.15 7.70 15.13
C GLU A 463 -16.25 8.31 16.54
N HIS A 464 -17.43 8.75 16.94
CA HIS A 464 -17.62 9.33 18.27
C HIS A 464 -17.79 8.23 19.34
N ILE A 465 -16.73 7.94 20.09
CA ILE A 465 -16.77 6.99 21.22
C ILE A 465 -17.11 7.75 22.51
N TRP A 466 -18.25 7.44 23.14
CA TRP A 466 -18.77 8.18 24.31
C TRP A 466 -18.70 7.41 25.65
N ILE A 467 -17.88 6.36 25.78
CA ILE A 467 -17.96 5.47 26.95
C ILE A 467 -16.61 5.02 27.47
N THR A 468 -16.34 5.34 28.73
CA THR A 468 -15.71 4.40 29.67
C THR A 468 -16.40 4.51 31.05
N GLY A 469 -16.81 3.35 31.60
CA GLY A 469 -16.99 3.08 33.04
C GLY A 469 -18.02 3.87 33.86
N GLN A 470 -19.31 3.88 33.51
CA GLN A 470 -20.33 4.63 34.28
C GLN A 470 -21.53 3.76 34.74
N PRO A 471 -22.17 4.10 35.88
CA PRO A 471 -23.25 3.29 36.48
C PRO A 471 -24.55 3.28 35.65
N PRO A 472 -25.46 2.30 35.84
CA PRO A 472 -26.67 2.08 35.02
C PRO A 472 -27.59 3.30 34.85
N GLU A 473 -27.74 4.14 35.88
CA GLU A 473 -28.57 5.36 35.81
C GLU A 473 -28.01 6.40 34.82
N SER A 474 -26.68 6.40 34.61
CA SER A 474 -26.04 7.26 33.61
C SER A 474 -26.29 6.80 32.17
N ILE A 475 -26.66 5.53 31.96
CA ILE A 475 -26.86 4.93 30.63
C ILE A 475 -28.15 5.48 30.00
N ALA A 476 -29.28 5.43 30.72
CA ALA A 476 -30.57 5.89 30.21
C ALA A 476 -30.54 7.39 29.84
N SER A 477 -29.93 8.22 30.70
CA SER A 477 -29.75 9.65 30.46
C SER A 477 -28.87 9.92 29.23
N LYS A 478 -27.73 9.23 29.11
CA LYS A 478 -26.84 9.35 27.93
C LYS A 478 -27.51 8.88 26.65
N THR A 479 -28.31 7.80 26.70
CA THR A 479 -29.12 7.35 25.56
C THR A 479 -30.14 8.40 25.15
N ALA A 480 -30.82 9.08 26.09
CA ALA A 480 -31.74 10.16 25.76
C ALA A 480 -31.02 11.34 25.10
N VAL A 481 -29.84 11.74 25.62
CA VAL A 481 -28.99 12.78 25.01
C VAL A 481 -28.53 12.37 23.61
N ALA A 482 -28.11 11.11 23.43
CA ALA A 482 -27.67 10.60 22.15
C ALA A 482 -28.81 10.63 21.10
N LYS A 483 -30.01 10.18 21.46
CA LYS A 483 -31.20 10.27 20.60
C LYS A 483 -31.58 11.71 20.22
N ALA A 484 -31.46 12.64 21.16
CA ALA A 484 -31.70 14.06 20.88
C ALA A 484 -30.67 14.61 19.87
N ARG A 485 -29.40 14.26 20.04
CA ARG A 485 -28.32 14.62 19.11
C ARG A 485 -28.50 14.00 17.73
N ASN A 486 -28.90 12.73 17.67
CA ASN A 486 -29.22 12.02 16.43
C ASN A 486 -30.32 12.76 15.64
N SER A 487 -31.34 13.24 16.34
CA SER A 487 -32.43 14.02 15.73
C SER A 487 -31.94 15.37 15.18
N GLN A 488 -30.96 16.00 15.83
CA GLN A 488 -30.36 17.24 15.33
C GLN A 488 -29.49 16.99 14.08
N VAL A 489 -28.75 15.88 14.02
CA VAL A 489 -28.00 15.48 12.82
C VAL A 489 -28.95 15.15 11.66
N ALA A 490 -30.02 14.41 11.91
CA ALA A 490 -31.08 14.14 10.95
C ALA A 490 -31.72 15.43 10.40
N ALA A 491 -31.96 16.41 11.27
CA ALA A 491 -32.45 17.73 10.86
C ALA A 491 -31.45 18.46 9.95
N LYS A 492 -30.13 18.34 10.18
CA LYS A 492 -29.10 18.88 9.28
C LYS A 492 -29.08 18.18 7.92
N ALA A 493 -29.21 16.86 7.89
CA ALA A 493 -29.33 16.09 6.65
C ALA A 493 -30.49 16.61 5.79
N ARG A 494 -31.67 16.79 6.42
CA ARG A 494 -32.85 17.39 5.78
C ARG A 494 -32.66 18.84 5.36
N GLN A 495 -32.11 19.67 6.25
CA GLN A 495 -31.90 21.11 6.00
C GLN A 495 -31.05 21.33 4.75
N TRP A 496 -30.00 20.53 4.57
CA TRP A 496 -29.05 20.67 3.47
C TRP A 496 -29.31 19.71 2.31
N ASN A 497 -30.40 18.93 2.36
CA ASN A 497 -30.75 17.93 1.34
C ASN A 497 -29.55 17.01 1.02
N MET A 498 -28.86 16.51 2.04
CA MET A 498 -27.66 15.67 1.92
C MET A 498 -27.78 14.40 2.76
N TYR A 499 -27.05 13.35 2.38
CA TYR A 499 -26.87 12.18 3.22
C TYR A 499 -25.88 12.48 4.35
N VAL A 500 -26.08 11.89 5.53
CA VAL A 500 -25.13 12.00 6.65
C VAL A 500 -24.92 10.64 7.30
N ILE A 501 -23.67 10.22 7.39
CA ILE A 501 -23.22 9.06 8.16
C ILE A 501 -22.75 9.54 9.53
N LEU A 502 -23.49 9.18 10.57
CA LEU A 502 -23.13 9.43 11.97
C LEU A 502 -22.61 8.15 12.60
N ALA A 503 -21.35 8.13 13.01
CA ALA A 503 -20.67 6.92 13.49
C ALA A 503 -20.20 7.00 14.95
N GLY A 504 -20.15 5.84 15.61
CA GLY A 504 -19.64 5.65 16.96
C GLY A 504 -20.65 4.98 17.89
N VAL A 505 -20.64 5.33 19.17
CA VAL A 505 -21.68 4.88 20.11
C VAL A 505 -22.86 5.85 20.02
N VAL A 506 -23.77 5.56 19.09
CA VAL A 506 -24.76 6.54 18.63
C VAL A 506 -26.12 6.41 19.36
N ASP A 507 -26.55 5.21 19.75
CA ASP A 507 -27.86 5.00 20.42
C ASP A 507 -27.79 4.07 21.63
N ARG A 508 -26.98 3.02 21.56
CA ARG A 508 -26.84 1.99 22.59
C ARG A 508 -25.38 1.89 23.00
N LEU A 509 -25.14 1.78 24.29
CA LEU A 509 -23.77 1.78 24.80
C LEU A 509 -23.00 0.50 24.46
N GLU A 510 -23.74 -0.58 24.25
CA GLU A 510 -23.26 -1.92 23.97
C GLU A 510 -22.95 -2.13 22.48
N ARG A 511 -23.23 -1.15 21.62
CA ARG A 511 -22.97 -1.24 20.17
C ARG A 511 -22.24 -0.01 19.66
N ASN A 512 -21.28 -0.27 18.78
CA ASN A 512 -20.65 0.75 17.97
C ASN A 512 -21.24 0.66 16.56
N GLU A 513 -21.92 1.71 16.12
CA GLU A 513 -22.76 1.73 14.94
C GLU A 513 -22.50 2.96 14.07
N ALA A 514 -22.86 2.85 12.81
CA ALA A 514 -22.99 3.98 11.91
C ALA A 514 -24.41 4.04 11.37
N ILE A 515 -25.06 5.19 11.54
CA ILE A 515 -26.40 5.46 11.01
C ILE A 515 -26.26 6.27 9.73
N LEU A 516 -26.88 5.82 8.64
CA LEU A 516 -27.03 6.61 7.42
C LEU A 516 -28.38 7.33 7.45
N TYR A 517 -28.36 8.65 7.54
CA TYR A 517 -29.53 9.50 7.31
C TYR A 517 -29.63 9.88 5.83
N GLY A 518 -30.84 9.77 5.29
CA GLY A 518 -31.20 10.19 3.95
C GLY A 518 -31.35 11.71 3.83
N ARG A 519 -31.48 12.19 2.59
CA ARG A 519 -31.68 13.62 2.30
C ARG A 519 -32.94 14.22 2.93
N ASP A 520 -33.93 13.40 3.29
CA ASP A 520 -35.15 13.81 3.99
C ASP A 520 -35.02 13.79 5.52
N GLY A 521 -33.84 13.40 6.04
CA GLY A 521 -33.54 13.22 7.45
C GLY A 521 -34.03 11.89 8.04
N ARG A 522 -34.63 10.99 7.24
CA ARG A 522 -35.01 9.65 7.72
C ARG A 522 -33.81 8.72 7.73
N GLU A 523 -33.81 7.77 8.65
CA GLU A 523 -32.81 6.71 8.68
C GLU A 523 -33.00 5.78 7.48
N VAL A 524 -31.93 5.61 6.70
CA VAL A 524 -31.86 4.67 5.56
C VAL A 524 -31.42 3.29 6.04
N GLY A 525 -30.50 3.23 7.00
CA GLY A 525 -30.03 1.98 7.59
C GLY A 525 -28.85 2.16 8.54
N ARG A 526 -28.41 1.03 9.11
CA ARG A 526 -27.33 0.98 10.10
C ARG A 526 -26.30 -0.10 9.79
N TYR A 527 -25.07 0.20 10.14
CA TYR A 527 -23.98 -0.76 10.23
C TYR A 527 -23.56 -0.91 11.69
N SER A 528 -23.29 -2.13 12.15
CA SER A 528 -22.71 -2.40 13.47
C SER A 528 -21.29 -2.95 13.32
N LYS A 529 -20.33 -2.33 13.99
CA LYS A 529 -18.91 -2.69 13.97
C LYS A 529 -18.70 -4.19 14.27
N LEU A 530 -17.88 -4.86 13.47
CA LEU A 530 -17.63 -6.30 13.59
C LEU A 530 -16.54 -6.58 14.63
N VAL A 531 -15.50 -5.75 14.70
CA VAL A 531 -14.42 -5.91 15.67
C VAL A 531 -14.89 -5.51 17.06
N LYS A 532 -14.84 -6.47 17.97
CA LYS A 532 -15.03 -6.24 19.40
C LYS A 532 -13.81 -5.54 19.99
N THR A 533 -13.93 -4.24 20.30
CA THR A 533 -12.85 -3.44 20.89
C THR A 533 -12.93 -3.28 22.41
N HIS A 534 -14.02 -3.72 23.04
CA HIS A 534 -14.17 -3.75 24.51
C HIS A 534 -15.10 -4.91 24.95
N PRO A 535 -14.97 -5.42 26.19
CA PRO A 535 -15.62 -6.67 26.62
C PRO A 535 -17.15 -6.72 26.52
N GLU A 536 -17.81 -5.59 26.74
CA GLU A 536 -19.27 -5.44 26.73
C GLU A 536 -19.86 -5.12 25.35
N MET A 537 -19.02 -4.87 24.34
CA MET A 537 -19.49 -4.60 22.97
C MET A 537 -20.11 -5.85 22.36
N ILE A 538 -21.30 -5.68 21.79
CA ILE A 538 -21.98 -6.66 20.95
C ILE A 538 -21.57 -6.40 19.49
N PRO A 539 -20.79 -7.29 18.87
CA PRO A 539 -20.36 -7.11 17.48
C PRO A 539 -21.54 -7.22 16.51
N GLY A 540 -21.39 -6.59 15.35
CA GLY A 540 -22.22 -6.85 14.18
C GLY A 540 -21.94 -8.23 13.56
N THR A 541 -22.83 -8.66 12.66
CA THR A 541 -22.75 -9.97 12.00
C THR A 541 -22.99 -9.89 10.49
N ASN A 542 -23.05 -8.68 9.93
CA ASN A 542 -23.39 -8.44 8.53
C ASN A 542 -22.55 -7.29 7.94
N ALA A 543 -22.45 -7.27 6.61
CA ALA A 543 -21.78 -6.23 5.82
C ALA A 543 -22.81 -5.54 4.90
N PRO A 544 -23.75 -4.73 5.45
CA PRO A 544 -24.82 -4.10 4.70
C PRO A 544 -24.28 -3.06 3.70
N VAL A 545 -24.90 -3.04 2.51
CA VAL A 545 -24.69 -2.00 1.50
C VAL A 545 -25.95 -1.14 1.41
N PHE A 546 -25.77 0.17 1.43
CA PHE A 546 -26.87 1.13 1.38
C PHE A 546 -26.99 1.75 -0.01
N GLU A 547 -28.22 1.89 -0.46
CA GLU A 547 -28.56 2.47 -1.74
C GLU A 547 -28.84 3.97 -1.60
N THR A 548 -28.18 4.80 -2.42
CA THR A 548 -28.46 6.24 -2.52
C THR A 548 -28.99 6.62 -3.91
N ASP A 549 -29.37 7.88 -4.11
CA ASP A 549 -29.74 8.40 -5.42
C ASP A 549 -28.57 8.50 -6.41
N PHE A 550 -27.33 8.33 -5.93
CA PHE A 550 -26.11 8.45 -6.75
C PHE A 550 -25.22 7.21 -6.81
N GLY A 551 -25.26 6.31 -5.83
CA GLY A 551 -24.38 5.15 -5.80
C GLY A 551 -24.68 4.21 -4.63
N ARG A 552 -23.91 3.12 -4.56
CA ARG A 552 -23.90 2.23 -3.39
C ARG A 552 -22.85 2.70 -2.39
N VAL A 553 -23.22 2.78 -1.12
CA VAL A 553 -22.30 3.18 -0.05
C VAL A 553 -22.24 2.13 1.05
N ALA A 554 -21.08 2.01 1.68
CA ALA A 554 -20.88 1.13 2.82
C ALA A 554 -20.03 1.82 3.88
N VAL A 555 -20.04 1.25 5.09
CA VAL A 555 -19.28 1.78 6.23
C VAL A 555 -18.51 0.65 6.89
N ARG A 556 -17.26 0.92 7.27
CA ARG A 556 -16.48 0.12 8.22
C ARG A 556 -16.00 1.05 9.34
N ILE A 557 -16.03 0.62 10.59
CA ILE A 557 -15.75 1.52 11.71
C ILE A 557 -14.42 1.16 12.35
N CYS A 558 -13.47 2.10 12.33
CA CYS A 558 -12.16 1.98 12.98
C CYS A 558 -11.57 0.59 12.82
N ALA A 559 -11.31 -0.14 13.90
CA ALA A 559 -10.70 -1.46 13.91
C ALA A 559 -11.27 -2.50 12.93
N ASP A 560 -12.49 -2.33 12.38
CA ASP A 560 -12.93 -3.12 11.22
C ASP A 560 -11.99 -3.01 10.00
N GLU A 561 -11.20 -1.94 9.93
CA GLU A 561 -10.09 -1.75 8.99
C GLU A 561 -9.03 -2.84 9.11
N GLU A 562 -8.98 -3.63 10.19
CA GLU A 562 -8.13 -4.82 10.26
C GLU A 562 -8.68 -5.98 9.40
N PHE A 563 -9.95 -5.96 8.98
CA PHE A 563 -10.56 -7.01 8.15
C PHE A 563 -10.57 -6.66 6.67
N VAL A 564 -9.53 -7.09 5.94
CA VAL A 564 -9.50 -7.03 4.46
C VAL A 564 -10.68 -7.78 3.83
N GLU A 565 -11.19 -8.80 4.52
CA GLU A 565 -12.38 -9.58 4.16
C GLU A 565 -13.62 -8.71 4.04
N LEU A 566 -13.78 -7.72 4.93
CA LEU A 566 -14.93 -6.83 4.94
C LEU A 566 -14.93 -5.92 3.70
N ASP A 567 -13.80 -5.27 3.44
CA ASP A 567 -13.65 -4.39 2.27
C ASP A 567 -13.85 -5.16 0.98
N ARG A 568 -13.31 -6.38 0.93
CA ARG A 568 -13.51 -7.23 -0.23
C ARG A 568 -14.97 -7.58 -0.41
N CYS A 569 -15.70 -7.94 0.66
CA CYS A 569 -17.14 -8.16 0.57
C CYS A 569 -17.90 -6.93 0.07
N TYR A 570 -17.52 -5.72 0.46
CA TYR A 570 -18.10 -4.49 -0.07
C TYR A 570 -17.80 -4.28 -1.56
N ALA A 571 -16.58 -4.57 -2.00
CA ALA A 571 -16.22 -4.52 -3.41
C ALA A 571 -17.08 -5.47 -4.25
N LEU A 572 -17.28 -6.71 -3.77
CA LEU A 572 -18.07 -7.75 -4.42
C LEU A 572 -19.57 -7.41 -4.46
N GLN A 573 -20.06 -6.67 -3.46
CA GLN A 573 -21.44 -6.18 -3.42
C GLN A 573 -21.66 -4.88 -4.22
N GLY A 574 -20.65 -4.41 -4.97
CA GLY A 574 -20.83 -3.28 -5.89
C GLY A 574 -20.78 -1.90 -5.25
N VAL A 575 -20.17 -1.76 -4.06
CA VAL A 575 -20.03 -0.47 -3.37
C VAL A 575 -19.28 0.53 -4.25
N ASP A 576 -19.79 1.75 -4.38
CA ASP A 576 -19.12 2.86 -5.05
C ASP A 576 -18.19 3.60 -4.08
N ILE A 577 -18.65 3.83 -2.84
CA ILE A 577 -17.91 4.59 -1.82
C ILE A 577 -17.90 3.83 -0.49
N LEU A 578 -16.71 3.55 0.05
CA LEU A 578 -16.50 3.00 1.38
C LEU A 578 -16.12 4.11 2.36
N PHE A 579 -16.92 4.29 3.40
CA PHE A 579 -16.66 5.25 4.46
C PHE A 579 -15.97 4.58 5.66
N THR A 580 -14.94 5.24 6.17
CA THR A 580 -14.13 4.77 7.31
C THR A 580 -14.11 5.84 8.41
N PRO A 581 -15.18 5.97 9.21
CA PRO A 581 -15.15 6.70 10.47
C PRO A 581 -14.24 5.99 11.47
N THR A 582 -13.26 6.69 12.02
CA THR A 582 -12.25 6.03 12.87
C THR A 582 -11.69 6.94 13.96
N ALA A 583 -11.64 6.42 15.17
CA ALA A 583 -10.97 6.99 16.33
C ALA A 583 -9.61 6.33 16.58
N SER A 584 -8.83 6.05 15.53
CA SER A 584 -7.45 5.60 15.70
C SER A 584 -6.53 6.73 16.19
N TRP A 585 -5.59 6.39 17.10
CA TRP A 585 -4.66 7.31 17.75
C TRP A 585 -3.20 6.80 17.75
N ALA A 586 -2.90 5.71 17.03
CA ALA A 586 -1.58 5.09 17.04
C ALA A 586 -0.61 5.75 16.04
N PRO A 587 0.72 5.63 16.22
CA PRO A 587 1.70 6.09 15.26
C PRO A 587 1.79 5.14 14.04
N ASP A 588 0.69 5.02 13.29
CA ASP A 588 0.52 4.06 12.19
C ASP A 588 0.13 4.71 10.86
N ALA A 589 0.23 6.05 10.77
CA ALA A 589 -0.32 6.82 9.66
C ALA A 589 0.14 6.35 8.27
N GLN A 590 1.40 5.93 8.15
CA GLN A 590 1.92 5.39 6.89
C GLN A 590 1.28 4.04 6.52
N SER A 591 1.20 3.10 7.47
CA SER A 591 0.63 1.77 7.24
C SER A 591 -0.85 1.85 6.94
N ARG A 592 -1.54 2.73 7.64
CA ARG A 592 -2.96 3.06 7.44
C ARG A 592 -3.22 3.62 6.05
N GLU A 593 -2.47 4.64 5.62
CA GLU A 593 -2.61 5.19 4.27
C GLU A 593 -2.32 4.10 3.22
N LEU A 594 -1.23 3.35 3.37
CA LEU A 594 -0.90 2.24 2.47
C LEU A 594 -2.05 1.22 2.35
N ARG A 595 -2.59 0.79 3.49
CA ARG A 595 -3.71 -0.15 3.57
C ARG A 595 -4.93 0.40 2.84
N ASP A 596 -5.34 1.62 3.16
CA ASP A 596 -6.56 2.22 2.63
C ASP A 596 -6.47 2.47 1.11
N LEU A 597 -5.32 2.94 0.62
CA LEU A 597 -5.09 3.10 -0.82
C LEU A 597 -5.08 1.74 -1.53
N SER A 598 -4.40 0.74 -0.97
CA SER A 598 -4.40 -0.62 -1.50
C SER A 598 -5.81 -1.22 -1.59
N ARG A 599 -6.64 -1.02 -0.57
CA ARG A 599 -8.01 -1.55 -0.52
C ARG A 599 -8.96 -0.80 -1.47
N ALA A 600 -8.79 0.51 -1.63
CA ALA A 600 -9.52 1.29 -2.65
C ALA A 600 -9.22 0.74 -4.07
N MET A 601 -7.96 0.41 -4.34
CA MET A 601 -7.52 -0.15 -5.62
C MET A 601 -8.02 -1.59 -5.84
N ASP A 602 -7.85 -2.47 -4.85
CA ASP A 602 -8.31 -3.87 -4.92
C ASP A 602 -9.83 -3.99 -5.01
N GLY A 603 -10.55 -3.11 -4.32
CA GLY A 603 -11.99 -3.06 -4.34
C GLY A 603 -12.59 -2.30 -5.52
N GLY A 604 -11.81 -1.43 -6.14
CA GLY A 604 -12.30 -0.46 -7.12
C GLY A 604 -13.41 0.39 -6.51
N PHE A 605 -13.19 1.04 -5.38
CA PHE A 605 -14.15 1.97 -4.77
C PHE A 605 -13.44 3.24 -4.29
N PHE A 606 -14.20 4.33 -4.15
CA PHE A 606 -13.70 5.50 -3.46
C PHE A 606 -13.65 5.22 -1.96
N LEU A 607 -12.64 5.73 -1.28
CA LEU A 607 -12.50 5.60 0.16
C LEU A 607 -12.55 6.98 0.81
N VAL A 608 -13.45 7.14 1.77
CA VAL A 608 -13.62 8.40 2.53
C VAL A 608 -13.35 8.11 3.99
N GLU A 609 -12.24 8.63 4.50
CA GLU A 609 -11.79 8.38 5.86
C GLU A 609 -11.96 9.62 6.72
N ALA A 610 -12.66 9.48 7.85
CA ALA A 610 -12.92 10.55 8.81
C ALA A 610 -12.25 10.23 10.15
N THR A 611 -11.23 11.02 10.51
CA THR A 611 -10.32 10.71 11.63
C THR A 611 -9.91 11.93 12.44
N SER A 612 -9.29 11.69 13.59
CA SER A 612 -8.63 12.72 14.38
C SER A 612 -7.32 13.15 13.72
N PRO A 613 -7.00 14.46 13.68
CA PRO A 613 -5.65 14.89 13.34
C PRO A 613 -4.67 14.44 14.43
N SER A 614 -3.47 13.98 14.04
CA SER A 614 -2.39 13.66 14.97
C SER A 614 -1.13 14.50 14.69
N THR A 615 -0.04 14.22 15.41
CA THR A 615 1.28 14.80 15.15
C THR A 615 1.97 14.18 13.93
N GLU A 616 1.42 13.11 13.36
CA GLU A 616 1.88 12.56 12.09
C GLU A 616 1.20 13.27 10.92
N HIS A 617 1.98 13.75 9.96
CA HIS A 617 1.46 14.51 8.82
C HIS A 617 0.48 13.75 7.92
N ARG A 618 0.56 12.40 7.91
CA ARG A 618 -0.36 11.51 7.17
C ARG A 618 -1.62 11.15 7.96
N HIS A 619 -1.64 11.35 9.28
CA HIS A 619 -2.79 11.02 10.11
C HIS A 619 -3.81 12.15 10.10
N ARG A 620 -4.62 12.15 9.04
CA ARG A 620 -5.62 13.17 8.78
C ARG A 620 -6.74 12.57 7.93
N SER A 621 -7.90 13.21 7.95
CA SER A 621 -9.03 12.74 7.14
C SER A 621 -8.65 12.85 5.67
N LEU A 622 -9.00 11.85 4.86
CA LEU A 622 -8.63 11.79 3.45
C LEU A 622 -9.76 11.24 2.59
N ILE A 623 -9.71 11.56 1.31
CA ILE A 623 -10.55 10.97 0.28
C ILE A 623 -9.61 10.44 -0.80
N ALA A 624 -9.74 9.14 -1.11
CA ALA A 624 -8.98 8.46 -2.14
C ALA A 624 -9.90 7.94 -3.23
N ASP A 625 -9.44 8.02 -4.48
CA ASP A 625 -10.13 7.45 -5.63
C ASP A 625 -9.77 5.95 -5.82
N PRO A 626 -10.48 5.23 -6.72
CA PRO A 626 -10.19 3.83 -7.05
C PRO A 626 -8.81 3.57 -7.69
N THR A 627 -8.05 4.61 -8.06
CA THR A 627 -6.66 4.49 -8.52
C THR A 627 -5.65 4.53 -7.38
N GLY A 628 -6.11 4.77 -6.14
CA GLY A 628 -5.26 4.98 -4.96
C GLY A 628 -4.82 6.44 -4.79
N THR A 629 -5.24 7.35 -5.66
CA THR A 629 -4.84 8.76 -5.56
C THR A 629 -5.61 9.45 -4.44
N VAL A 630 -4.91 10.11 -3.52
CA VAL A 630 -5.53 10.99 -2.51
C VAL A 630 -5.99 12.29 -3.18
N VAL A 631 -7.29 12.44 -3.37
CA VAL A 631 -7.90 13.59 -4.06
C VAL A 631 -8.27 14.74 -3.10
N ALA A 632 -8.37 14.46 -1.79
CA ALA A 632 -8.49 15.48 -0.76
C ALA A 632 -7.96 15.00 0.58
N SER A 633 -7.50 15.95 1.42
CA SER A 633 -7.12 15.68 2.81
C SER A 633 -7.45 16.88 3.70
N SER A 634 -7.77 16.64 4.97
CA SER A 634 -7.96 17.73 5.94
C SER A 634 -6.64 18.43 6.24
N GLU A 635 -6.70 19.63 6.79
CA GLU A 635 -5.50 20.38 7.13
C GLU A 635 -4.67 19.67 8.22
N TYR A 636 -3.34 19.75 8.11
CA TYR A 636 -2.43 19.13 9.07
C TYR A 636 -2.61 19.74 10.47
N ARG A 637 -2.74 18.89 11.50
CA ARG A 637 -2.97 19.24 12.91
C ARG A 637 -4.22 20.08 13.19
N LYS A 638 -5.14 20.21 12.23
CA LYS A 638 -6.38 20.96 12.42
C LYS A 638 -7.59 20.03 12.41
N ARG A 639 -8.57 20.38 13.24
CA ARG A 639 -9.87 19.71 13.33
C ARG A 639 -10.78 20.32 12.26
N THR A 640 -10.57 19.93 11.00
CA THR A 640 -11.30 20.45 9.83
C THR A 640 -11.89 19.33 8.99
N ILE A 641 -12.62 19.70 7.95
CA ILE A 641 -13.22 18.77 6.98
C ILE A 641 -12.27 18.52 5.80
N ALA A 642 -12.42 17.38 5.14
CA ALA A 642 -11.86 17.10 3.82
C ALA A 642 -13.02 16.93 2.83
N THR A 643 -12.96 17.56 1.66
CA THR A 643 -14.05 17.51 0.67
C THR A 643 -13.51 17.36 -0.74
N ALA A 644 -14.17 16.56 -1.57
CA ALA A 644 -13.83 16.36 -2.98
C ALA A 644 -15.10 16.17 -3.81
N VAL A 645 -15.04 16.58 -5.08
CA VAL A 645 -16.01 16.18 -6.09
C VAL A 645 -15.50 14.90 -6.73
N LEU A 646 -16.35 13.87 -6.77
CA LEU A 646 -16.03 12.52 -7.25
C LEU A 646 -16.92 12.20 -8.43
N ASP A 647 -16.35 11.75 -9.55
CA ASP A 647 -17.09 11.16 -10.65
C ASP A 647 -17.11 9.64 -10.53
N LEU A 648 -18.24 9.12 -10.04
CA LEU A 648 -18.40 7.70 -9.75
C LEU A 648 -18.39 6.80 -11.00
N ASN A 649 -18.42 7.37 -12.21
CA ASN A 649 -18.28 6.64 -13.47
C ASN A 649 -16.87 6.78 -14.05
N ASN A 650 -16.31 7.99 -14.05
CA ASN A 650 -15.14 8.31 -14.86
C ASN A 650 -13.80 8.29 -14.10
N ASP A 651 -13.79 8.46 -12.77
CA ASP A 651 -12.54 8.42 -11.99
C ASP A 651 -12.09 6.99 -11.64
N ARG A 652 -12.49 6.00 -12.45
CA ARG A 652 -12.17 4.58 -12.28
C ARG A 652 -11.11 4.14 -13.30
N PRO A 653 -10.21 3.22 -12.94
CA PRO A 653 -9.21 2.72 -13.88
C PRO A 653 -9.88 1.94 -15.02
N LEU A 654 -9.51 2.28 -16.26
CA LEU A 654 -9.88 1.52 -17.44
C LEU A 654 -9.00 0.28 -17.59
N ARG A 655 -9.58 -0.80 -18.13
CA ARG A 655 -8.80 -1.90 -18.66
C ARG A 655 -8.26 -1.53 -20.04
N TYR A 656 -7.04 -1.98 -20.35
CA TYR A 656 -6.45 -1.89 -21.68
C TYR A 656 -6.14 -3.30 -22.20
N THR A 657 -6.24 -3.48 -23.52
CA THR A 657 -6.00 -4.78 -24.18
C THR A 657 -4.64 -4.83 -24.86
N ARG A 658 -4.14 -6.03 -25.12
CA ARG A 658 -2.92 -6.28 -25.93
C ARG A 658 -3.09 -6.02 -27.44
N VAL A 659 -4.11 -5.25 -27.84
CA VAL A 659 -4.34 -4.81 -29.23
C VAL A 659 -3.78 -3.39 -29.37
N TYR A 660 -2.68 -3.27 -30.10
CA TYR A 660 -1.93 -2.02 -30.26
C TYR A 660 -2.25 -1.35 -31.60
N THR A 661 -2.63 -0.08 -31.56
CA THR A 661 -2.85 0.76 -32.74
C THR A 661 -1.67 1.68 -32.97
N PRO A 662 -1.25 1.93 -34.23
CA PRO A 662 -0.23 2.94 -34.52
C PRO A 662 -0.57 4.30 -33.91
N TYR A 663 0.42 4.95 -33.33
CA TYR A 663 0.32 6.28 -32.76
C TYR A 663 1.51 7.11 -33.23
N GLN A 664 1.26 8.35 -33.65
CA GLN A 664 2.33 9.29 -33.98
C GLN A 664 2.61 10.17 -32.77
N PRO A 665 3.81 10.08 -32.18
CA PRO A 665 4.25 11.00 -31.15
C PRO A 665 4.13 12.46 -31.57
N THR A 666 3.51 13.28 -30.73
CA THR A 666 3.32 14.71 -31.00
C THR A 666 3.44 15.52 -29.70
N GLY A 667 3.59 16.84 -29.82
CA GLY A 667 3.64 17.73 -28.66
C GLY A 667 5.01 17.75 -27.98
N ASN A 668 5.00 17.80 -26.65
CA ASN A 668 6.21 17.85 -25.83
C ASN A 668 6.81 16.44 -25.69
N LEU A 669 8.14 16.33 -25.79
CA LEU A 669 8.89 15.09 -25.61
C LEU A 669 8.44 13.91 -26.52
N PRO A 670 8.18 14.13 -27.83
CA PRO A 670 7.70 13.07 -28.74
C PRO A 670 8.69 11.91 -28.88
N GLU A 671 9.99 12.15 -28.73
CA GLU A 671 11.05 11.13 -28.73
C GLU A 671 10.91 10.09 -27.60
N TYR A 672 10.11 10.39 -26.57
CA TYR A 672 9.86 9.50 -25.43
C TYR A 672 8.47 8.87 -25.44
N GLN A 673 7.62 9.20 -26.41
CA GLN A 673 6.29 8.61 -26.54
C GLN A 673 6.37 7.31 -27.35
N PRO A 674 5.54 6.29 -27.05
CA PRO A 674 5.52 5.07 -27.83
C PRO A 674 4.97 5.37 -29.24
N ASN A 675 5.33 4.58 -30.24
CA ASN A 675 4.76 4.70 -31.60
C ASN A 675 3.48 3.86 -31.81
N GLN A 676 2.97 3.27 -30.72
CA GLN A 676 1.74 2.49 -30.67
C GLN A 676 1.10 2.68 -29.30
N LEU A 677 -0.23 2.56 -29.23
CA LEU A 677 -0.99 2.60 -27.97
C LEU A 677 -1.89 1.36 -27.88
N PRO A 678 -2.05 0.76 -26.70
CA PRO A 678 -3.05 -0.28 -26.51
C PRO A 678 -4.45 0.32 -26.59
N THR A 679 -5.40 -0.52 -26.95
CA THR A 679 -6.80 -0.13 -27.06
C THR A 679 -7.44 -0.10 -25.66
N PRO A 680 -7.99 1.04 -25.20
CA PRO A 680 -8.80 1.09 -23.99
C PRO A 680 -10.06 0.24 -24.19
N ALA A 681 -10.45 -0.49 -23.16
CA ALA A 681 -11.62 -1.34 -23.15
C ALA A 681 -12.64 -0.81 -22.13
N ASN A 682 -13.18 -1.71 -21.33
CA ASN A 682 -14.22 -1.45 -20.34
C ASN A 682 -13.62 -1.17 -18.95
N ASP A 683 -14.50 -0.88 -17.99
CA ASP A 683 -14.15 -0.77 -16.57
C ASP A 683 -13.38 -2.02 -16.09
N LEU A 684 -12.18 -1.79 -15.54
CA LEU A 684 -11.32 -2.85 -15.00
C LEU A 684 -12.02 -3.57 -13.85
N ARG A 685 -12.70 -2.84 -12.95
CA ARG A 685 -13.41 -3.42 -11.81
C ARG A 685 -14.46 -4.41 -12.27
N ALA A 686 -15.34 -3.99 -13.18
CA ALA A 686 -16.38 -4.84 -13.73
C ALA A 686 -15.81 -6.11 -14.40
N THR A 687 -14.66 -6.00 -15.05
CA THR A 687 -13.97 -7.14 -15.67
C THR A 687 -13.45 -8.12 -14.63
N VAL A 688 -12.69 -7.63 -13.64
CA VAL A 688 -12.13 -8.46 -12.57
C VAL A 688 -13.24 -9.17 -11.80
N LEU A 689 -14.31 -8.47 -11.44
CA LEU A 689 -15.44 -9.05 -10.70
C LEU A 689 -16.13 -10.18 -11.47
N ARG A 690 -16.31 -10.04 -12.79
CA ARG A 690 -16.91 -11.09 -13.64
C ARG A 690 -16.01 -12.31 -13.82
N GLN A 691 -14.69 -12.14 -13.69
CA GLN A 691 -13.71 -13.21 -13.89
C GLN A 691 -13.25 -13.88 -12.61
N ARG A 692 -13.84 -13.52 -11.47
CA ARG A 692 -13.62 -14.22 -10.22
C ARG A 692 -13.98 -15.69 -10.36
N ARG A 693 -13.32 -16.50 -9.54
CA ARG A 693 -13.52 -17.96 -9.48
C ARG A 693 -13.76 -18.42 -8.05
N PRO A 694 -14.96 -18.16 -7.49
CA PRO A 694 -15.28 -18.49 -6.10
C PRO A 694 -15.08 -19.96 -5.73
N GLU A 695 -15.16 -20.87 -6.70
CA GLU A 695 -14.88 -22.29 -6.53
C GLU A 695 -13.44 -22.57 -6.07
N LEU A 696 -12.50 -21.64 -6.30
CA LEU A 696 -11.11 -21.73 -5.85
C LEU A 696 -10.89 -21.15 -4.44
N TYR A 697 -11.90 -20.48 -3.87
CA TYR A 697 -11.75 -19.70 -2.63
C TYR A 697 -12.37 -20.37 -1.40
N GLY A 698 -12.75 -21.66 -1.50
CA GLY A 698 -13.50 -22.36 -0.45
C GLY A 698 -12.88 -22.27 0.96
N VAL A 699 -11.55 -22.25 1.05
CA VAL A 699 -10.82 -22.09 2.33
C VAL A 699 -11.12 -20.78 3.06
N LEU A 700 -11.61 -19.75 2.36
CA LEU A 700 -12.00 -18.46 2.94
C LEU A 700 -13.40 -18.49 3.60
N GLY A 701 -14.23 -19.50 3.29
CA GLY A 701 -15.61 -19.61 3.76
C GLY A 701 -15.77 -20.16 5.17
N GLY A 702 -14.69 -20.47 5.89
CA GLY A 702 -14.72 -21.03 7.23
C GLY A 702 -15.20 -22.50 7.34
N GLY A 703 -15.53 -23.14 6.20
CA GLY A 703 -15.90 -24.55 6.13
C GLY A 703 -14.75 -25.41 5.58
N GLY A 704 -14.07 -26.15 6.47
CA GLY A 704 -13.02 -27.12 6.14
C GLY A 704 -11.62 -26.61 6.54
N SER A 705 -10.87 -27.24 7.45
CA SER A 705 -10.58 -28.67 7.46
C SER A 705 -10.54 -29.22 6.04
N VAL A 706 -9.59 -28.74 5.23
CA VAL A 706 -9.01 -29.60 4.19
C VAL A 706 -8.49 -30.81 4.96
N ALA A 707 -9.07 -31.98 4.69
CA ALA A 707 -8.69 -33.25 5.28
C ALA A 707 -7.16 -33.32 5.41
N ARG A 708 -6.67 -33.33 6.66
CA ARG A 708 -5.30 -33.73 6.97
C ARG A 708 -5.26 -35.24 7.07
#